data_AF-A0A3N0ZBG7-F1
#
_entry.id   AF-A0A3N0ZBG7-F1
#
_cell.length_a   1.000
_cell.length_b   1.000
_cell.length_c   1.000
_cell.angle_alpha   90.00
_cell.angle_beta   90.00
_cell.angle_gamma   90.00
#
_symmetry.space_group_name_H-M   'P 1'
#
loop_
_entity.id
_entity.type
_entity.pdbx_description
1 polymer ?
#
loop_
_entity_poly.entity_id
_entity_poly.type
_entity_poly.pdbx_seq_one_letter_code
_entity_poly.pdbx_strand_id
1 'polypeptide(L)'
;MFNNFNGDFMNQVLKKSLLLVTAILMMAGYSAKAQRLTDMTFSVSQGSWQQSTGWTVLATVVDDGSYYVSLPFQFKFDNYYNSYVYMSSNGHISFYPYYGYYNLTNYYLTYTYASVQVMKRDLYVYNGMGYEVQGVAPNRVIVFQWLGVDFYYGYSANMNFQVKLYETSNRVDIVFGPMNYGSFPFQDYYYYAPHLGFTGIDGASYINIEPGPTFVAHFSNQNPEPRYSSSYIISNQIASYCTQGLTISLTSFPSFVDVWPQSGTILRRGNIYDGTGGNMKPGMYFSRIAGQAEVYGRYQISGPLPADPRRNPQYKVIYTGTKVGNPTDELIYFSPQPVGQPAFAPIPAAKGIAAGTNGALDLFTNRNQIPGGEYMVEARMELPSYNYVQPIDPVIFVIANDYDIAVTSLISPKPKTDRKYPLSVTIPLQARITNIGIATIDSFVTAVTVRKVGGDIELTDTVRWPTVANTPGLTTGQSVQINFKLFRPRDVGDYEVVVTVTPTYPPYDDETYNNRYPRSGETFVFNVAYDVEAEAKSVLVPEDSVFVGRPFRVRAVFQNNGVGVISDAPAYAYIVKMEPPYDTVFRTTTIIQDIPTGRNNITTVIFPDNFIPPTAGTYKVCIGVKADGDPVETNDEYCKLFQVVHAMAGTYTIGTTYLGNPRNYPTIQDAINDLFKRGVTGPVVFELTDAYYEVGNINSPLPAIDLTSKIIGVSPENTITFKPSIMRSLSRGSITIKLNSGAGIGILIGQNASPSNSYAPVLEVVPSIIRKYANSDGYFIFDGGKQKSIRFALNTNNTFRAVFYLANGASNITIQNCIIENYDNNNVSKAVSLPLVMYNSALSMFQYQDDKRSTTETYSAGIVMRSKTPVGKDDPTSNTFNLDTIPNMNNFIRGNEINGFGYGIVSLGVGPLFNAGKAAYQRYYNKNNLIADNKIYDVARAGIFLGYEEGTKVQNNRIYNVNAPSGWDAAGILVGGQRRTGYNGYNTIDVEIAGNEISSVNSGVASWGIKVEQARNAYPFTNPPQVFFPDVAENTKIYNNIVWGLTTTSQNAHRAGIYLLTERGNYPEDPLTRGYYTRNDKIVNNTVVIQNIATLTTGYVAGISIQSAKNTQLMNNAVALMDMNVDPNNQVYACLFYQGMMPSEMGLTSDRNAFW
;
A
#
# COMPACT_ATOMS: atom_id res chain seq x y z
N MET A 1 79.99 0.05 8.86
CA MET A 1 79.18 0.60 9.97
C MET A 1 77.93 1.24 9.37
N PHE A 2 76.85 0.48 9.18
CA PHE A 2 75.55 1.03 8.82
C PHE A 2 74.48 0.10 9.38
N ASN A 3 73.68 0.61 10.33
CA ASN A 3 72.47 -0.04 10.79
C ASN A 3 71.47 1.02 11.29
N ASN A 4 70.20 0.70 11.07
CA ASN A 4 68.98 1.27 11.65
C ASN A 4 68.53 2.65 11.17
N PHE A 5 67.51 2.69 10.30
CA PHE A 5 66.32 3.54 10.38
C PHE A 5 65.40 3.18 9.20
N ASN A 6 64.33 2.39 9.41
CA ASN A 6 63.11 2.35 8.56
C ASN A 6 62.00 1.37 9.00
N GLY A 7 62.04 0.80 10.21
CA GLY A 7 60.99 -0.12 10.69
C GLY A 7 59.77 0.56 11.34
N ASP A 8 59.96 1.67 12.05
CA ASP A 8 58.89 2.24 12.91
C ASP A 8 57.86 3.10 12.17
N PHE A 9 58.25 3.75 11.08
CA PHE A 9 57.32 4.60 10.31
C PHE A 9 56.27 3.77 9.57
N MET A 10 56.67 2.65 8.94
CA MET A 10 55.74 1.74 8.27
C MET A 10 54.80 1.02 9.24
N ASN A 11 55.25 0.66 10.44
CA ASN A 11 54.39 0.04 11.46
C ASN A 11 53.38 1.02 12.08
N GLN A 12 53.70 2.32 12.20
CA GLN A 12 52.72 3.32 12.63
C GLN A 12 51.68 3.64 11.56
N VAL A 13 52.08 3.67 10.28
CA VAL A 13 51.14 3.85 9.16
C VAL A 13 50.25 2.61 9.00
N LEU A 14 50.79 1.39 9.06
CA LEU A 14 49.97 0.17 9.03
C LEU A 14 49.01 0.07 10.22
N LYS A 15 49.43 0.44 11.44
CA LYS A 15 48.53 0.43 12.62
C LYS A 15 47.43 1.50 12.52
N LYS A 16 47.71 2.69 11.98
CA LYS A 16 46.70 3.73 11.75
C LYS A 16 45.75 3.37 10.60
N SER A 17 46.26 2.75 9.52
CA SER A 17 45.45 2.25 8.41
C SER A 17 44.62 1.03 8.80
N LEU A 18 45.13 0.13 9.64
CA LEU A 18 44.38 -1.02 10.15
C LEU A 18 43.32 -0.59 11.18
N LEU A 19 43.58 0.40 12.04
CA LEU A 19 42.54 0.98 12.91
C LEU A 19 41.47 1.73 12.11
N LEU A 20 41.83 2.43 11.03
CA LEU A 20 40.88 3.12 10.17
C LEU A 20 40.03 2.14 9.34
N VAL A 21 40.62 1.07 8.82
CA VAL A 21 39.92 0.00 8.09
C VAL A 21 39.06 -0.86 9.03
N THR A 22 39.47 -1.09 10.28
CA THR A 22 38.66 -1.79 11.28
C THR A 22 37.52 -0.90 11.82
N ALA A 23 37.72 0.42 11.93
CA ALA A 23 36.66 1.37 12.24
C ALA A 23 35.64 1.51 11.09
N ILE A 24 36.09 1.45 9.83
CA ILE A 24 35.21 1.47 8.65
C ILE A 24 34.47 0.13 8.47
N LEU A 25 35.10 -1.01 8.79
CA LEU A 25 34.44 -2.34 8.77
C LEU A 25 33.51 -2.56 9.97
N MET A 26 33.76 -1.95 11.13
CA MET A 26 32.79 -1.94 12.25
C MET A 26 31.61 -0.99 12.02
N MET A 27 31.73 0.00 11.11
CA MET A 27 30.60 0.81 10.65
C MET A 27 29.73 0.13 9.58
N ALA A 28 30.20 -0.97 8.97
CA ALA A 28 29.48 -1.66 7.88
C ALA A 28 28.75 -2.95 8.31
N GLY A 29 28.65 -3.23 9.62
CA GLY A 29 28.16 -4.51 10.11
C GLY A 29 27.46 -4.47 11.46
N TYR A 30 26.51 -3.54 11.66
CA TYR A 30 25.57 -3.64 12.77
C TYR A 30 24.19 -3.20 12.32
N SER A 31 23.25 -4.15 12.30
CA SER A 31 21.82 -3.87 12.22
C SER A 31 21.45 -3.01 13.43
N ALA A 32 21.30 -1.69 13.24
CA ALA A 32 20.60 -0.86 14.20
C ALA A 32 19.25 -1.53 14.48
N LYS A 33 18.96 -1.83 15.76
CA LYS A 33 17.66 -2.40 16.11
C LYS A 33 16.55 -1.48 15.57
N ALA A 34 15.52 -2.14 15.08
CA ALA A 34 14.42 -1.57 14.33
C ALA A 34 13.70 -0.43 15.11
N GLN A 35 13.50 0.75 14.48
CA GLN A 35 12.53 1.78 14.88
C GLN A 35 11.17 1.43 14.26
N ARG A 36 10.52 0.39 14.78
CA ARG A 36 9.14 0.04 14.39
C ARG A 36 8.18 1.12 14.88
N LEU A 37 7.14 1.40 14.11
CA LEU A 37 6.10 2.36 14.49
C LEU A 37 5.53 2.04 15.88
N THR A 38 5.28 0.76 16.14
CA THR A 38 4.70 0.24 17.37
C THR A 38 5.60 0.29 18.60
N ASP A 39 6.88 0.60 18.42
CA ASP A 39 7.85 0.76 19.50
C ASP A 39 8.07 2.25 19.86
N MET A 40 7.38 3.17 19.16
CA MET A 40 7.49 4.61 19.41
C MET A 40 6.62 5.06 20.60
N THR A 41 7.07 6.08 21.31
CA THR A 41 6.36 6.66 22.46
C THR A 41 5.40 7.75 22.00
N PHE A 42 4.12 7.61 22.38
CA PHE A 42 3.06 8.59 22.18
C PHE A 42 2.97 9.55 23.37
N SER A 43 2.79 10.84 23.10
CA SER A 43 2.50 11.85 24.12
C SER A 43 1.61 12.96 23.57
N VAL A 44 0.85 13.61 24.44
CA VAL A 44 0.07 14.81 24.12
C VAL A 44 0.51 15.97 24.99
N SER A 45 0.59 17.14 24.39
CA SER A 45 0.99 18.38 25.05
C SER A 45 0.18 19.56 24.54
N GLN A 46 0.14 20.65 25.31
CA GLN A 46 -0.44 21.91 24.87
C GLN A 46 0.70 22.80 24.35
N GLY A 47 0.80 22.91 23.04
CA GLY A 47 1.74 23.77 22.34
C GLY A 47 1.10 25.06 21.83
N SER A 48 1.82 25.76 20.99
CA SER A 48 1.31 26.90 20.23
C SER A 48 1.13 26.51 18.76
N TRP A 49 -0.05 26.79 18.22
CA TRP A 49 -0.25 26.83 16.78
C TRP A 49 0.33 28.13 16.23
N GLN A 50 1.19 28.01 15.23
CA GLN A 50 1.67 29.15 14.45
C GLN A 50 1.51 28.81 12.97
N GLN A 51 0.69 29.60 12.28
CA GLN A 51 0.54 29.47 10.84
C GLN A 51 1.87 29.84 10.18
N SER A 52 2.33 29.00 9.26
CA SER A 52 3.54 29.25 8.49
C SER A 52 3.41 30.52 7.65
N THR A 53 4.42 31.39 7.71
CA THR A 53 4.45 32.70 7.03
C THR A 53 5.29 32.69 5.74
N GLY A 54 6.17 31.71 5.56
CA GLY A 54 7.04 31.54 4.37
C GLY A 54 6.90 30.16 3.69
N TRP A 55 5.78 29.48 3.89
CA TRP A 55 5.52 28.16 3.31
C TRP A 55 5.38 28.14 1.78
N THR A 56 5.77 27.01 1.20
CA THR A 56 5.46 26.62 -0.18
C THR A 56 4.02 26.13 -0.23
N VAL A 57 3.15 26.90 -0.89
CA VAL A 57 1.74 26.54 -1.11
C VAL A 57 1.67 25.54 -2.26
N LEU A 58 1.12 24.35 -1.99
CA LEU A 58 0.90 23.30 -2.99
C LEU A 58 -0.43 23.49 -3.70
N ALA A 59 -1.45 23.96 -2.98
CA ALA A 59 -2.75 24.35 -3.54
C ALA A 59 -3.43 25.35 -2.62
N THR A 60 -4.16 26.32 -3.20
CA THR A 60 -4.95 27.31 -2.44
C THR A 60 -6.34 26.78 -2.10
N VAL A 61 -7.00 26.15 -3.07
CA VAL A 61 -8.29 25.47 -2.92
C VAL A 61 -8.15 24.10 -3.59
N VAL A 62 -8.47 23.03 -2.90
CA VAL A 62 -8.33 21.68 -3.45
C VAL A 62 -9.24 20.67 -2.77
N ASP A 63 -9.81 19.82 -3.62
CA ASP A 63 -10.51 18.59 -3.27
C ASP A 63 -9.76 17.41 -3.89
N ASP A 64 -9.72 16.28 -3.20
CA ASP A 64 -9.15 15.03 -3.71
C ASP A 64 -7.71 15.13 -4.28
N GLY A 65 -6.94 16.12 -3.81
CA GLY A 65 -5.57 16.39 -4.26
C GLY A 65 -4.53 15.62 -3.47
N SER A 66 -3.44 15.22 -4.14
CA SER A 66 -2.25 14.66 -3.50
C SER A 66 -0.99 15.17 -4.17
N TYR A 67 -0.06 15.68 -3.37
CA TYR A 67 1.11 16.42 -3.84
C TYR A 67 2.38 15.80 -3.30
N TYR A 68 3.31 15.49 -4.19
CA TYR A 68 4.64 15.01 -3.82
C TYR A 68 5.44 16.15 -3.16
N VAL A 69 6.03 15.86 -2.01
CA VAL A 69 6.93 16.76 -1.29
C VAL A 69 8.24 16.03 -0.99
N SER A 70 9.34 16.51 -1.57
CA SER A 70 10.67 16.02 -1.22
C SER A 70 11.02 16.45 0.19
N LEU A 71 11.40 15.49 1.04
CA LEU A 71 11.88 15.80 2.38
C LEU A 71 13.27 16.42 2.30
N PRO A 72 13.59 17.44 3.11
CA PRO A 72 14.92 18.05 3.13
C PRO A 72 15.98 17.14 3.77
N PHE A 73 15.58 16.04 4.41
CA PHE A 73 16.43 15.06 5.08
C PHE A 73 15.82 13.66 4.96
N GLN A 74 16.65 12.64 5.19
CA GLN A 74 16.18 11.26 5.33
C GLN A 74 15.41 11.13 6.64
N PHE A 75 14.11 10.81 6.56
CA PHE A 75 13.27 10.60 7.72
C PHE A 75 12.97 9.12 7.91
N LYS A 76 13.35 8.55 9.06
CA LYS A 76 13.10 7.13 9.33
C LYS A 76 11.72 6.94 9.94
N PHE A 77 10.86 6.20 9.25
CA PHE A 77 9.52 5.86 9.70
C PHE A 77 9.26 4.37 9.52
N ASP A 78 8.82 3.71 10.58
CA ASP A 78 8.56 2.26 10.64
C ASP A 78 9.68 1.37 10.07
N ASN A 79 10.95 1.71 10.37
CA ASN A 79 12.19 1.10 9.87
C ASN A 79 12.70 1.50 8.50
N TYR A 80 11.97 2.30 7.74
CA TYR A 80 12.38 2.67 6.39
C TYR A 80 12.76 4.15 6.35
N TYR A 81 13.83 4.44 5.63
CA TYR A 81 14.26 5.80 5.37
C TYR A 81 13.48 6.35 4.19
N ASN A 82 12.84 7.49 4.41
CA ASN A 82 12.01 8.17 3.44
C ASN A 82 12.68 9.49 3.05
N SER A 83 12.75 9.76 1.75
CA SER A 83 13.24 11.03 1.20
C SER A 83 12.12 11.90 0.65
N TYR A 84 10.88 11.46 0.74
CA TYR A 84 9.70 12.18 0.28
C TYR A 84 8.45 11.76 1.05
N VAL A 85 7.40 12.57 0.93
CA VAL A 85 6.02 12.22 1.29
C VAL A 85 5.05 12.70 0.22
N TYR A 86 3.83 12.17 0.23
CA TYR A 86 2.69 12.67 -0.51
C TYR A 86 1.72 13.32 0.47
N MET A 87 1.49 14.63 0.32
CA MET A 87 0.56 15.39 1.14
C MET A 87 -0.82 15.45 0.47
N SER A 88 -1.88 15.01 1.15
CA SER A 88 -3.23 14.93 0.59
C SER A 88 -4.16 16.00 1.16
N SER A 89 -5.07 16.55 0.34
CA SER A 89 -6.18 17.40 0.80
C SER A 89 -7.02 16.71 1.87
N ASN A 90 -7.08 15.38 1.82
CA ASN A 90 -7.84 14.49 2.70
C ASN A 90 -7.12 14.20 4.03
N GLY A 91 -6.47 15.22 4.59
CA GLY A 91 -6.05 15.28 6.00
C GLY A 91 -4.92 14.34 6.43
N HIS A 92 -4.01 13.97 5.53
CA HIS A 92 -2.87 13.09 5.84
C HIS A 92 -1.63 13.34 4.96
N ILE A 93 -0.46 12.89 5.45
CA ILE A 93 0.75 12.67 4.63
C ILE A 93 1.07 11.18 4.53
N SER A 94 1.54 10.71 3.38
CA SER A 94 1.97 9.32 3.14
C SER A 94 3.43 9.23 2.72
N PHE A 95 4.17 8.29 3.30
CA PHE A 95 5.57 7.97 2.99
C PHE A 95 5.71 6.98 1.81
N TYR A 96 4.64 6.71 1.07
CA TYR A 96 4.63 5.75 -0.04
C TYR A 96 4.03 6.36 -1.31
N PRO A 97 4.44 5.95 -2.52
CA PRO A 97 3.88 6.47 -3.76
C PRO A 97 2.38 6.24 -3.88
N TYR A 98 1.67 7.32 -4.22
CA TYR A 98 0.23 7.36 -4.40
C TYR A 98 -0.22 6.52 -5.62
N TYR A 99 -1.19 5.60 -5.41
CA TYR A 99 -1.88 4.85 -6.46
C TYR A 99 -3.41 5.04 -6.34
N GLY A 100 -3.96 6.08 -7.00
CA GLY A 100 -5.37 6.15 -7.37
C GLY A 100 -6.37 6.77 -6.38
N TYR A 101 -7.49 7.22 -6.95
CA TYR A 101 -8.65 7.91 -6.34
C TYR A 101 -9.20 7.20 -5.08
N TYR A 102 -9.11 5.87 -5.00
CA TYR A 102 -9.65 5.06 -3.89
C TYR A 102 -8.88 5.16 -2.56
N ASN A 103 -7.70 5.81 -2.54
CA ASN A 103 -6.95 6.07 -1.29
C ASN A 103 -7.29 7.42 -0.65
N LEU A 104 -8.19 8.18 -1.27
CA LEU A 104 -8.70 9.47 -0.80
C LEU A 104 -9.88 9.31 0.17
N THR A 105 -10.57 8.17 0.15
CA THR A 105 -11.79 7.92 0.93
C THR A 105 -11.55 7.08 2.20
N ASN A 106 -12.41 7.32 3.20
CA ASN A 106 -12.22 6.97 4.61
C ASN A 106 -12.60 5.52 4.96
N TYR A 107 -12.14 4.53 4.20
CA TYR A 107 -12.61 3.15 4.43
C TYR A 107 -11.97 2.50 5.66
N TYR A 108 -10.65 2.67 5.85
CA TYR A 108 -9.92 2.05 6.97
C TYR A 108 -8.65 2.85 7.31
N LEU A 109 -8.25 2.81 8.59
CA LEU A 109 -7.00 3.36 9.09
C LEU A 109 -5.80 2.83 8.25
N THR A 110 -5.81 1.54 7.91
CA THR A 110 -4.72 0.80 7.23
C THR A 110 -4.74 0.81 5.69
N TYR A 111 -5.76 1.42 5.07
CA TYR A 111 -5.80 1.54 3.61
C TYR A 111 -4.85 2.58 3.04
N THR A 112 -4.27 3.39 3.92
CA THR A 112 -3.07 4.15 3.60
C THR A 112 -1.86 3.27 3.90
N TYR A 113 -0.98 3.12 2.91
CA TYR A 113 0.43 2.83 3.14
C TYR A 113 1.00 3.78 4.20
N ALA A 114 2.19 3.50 4.71
CA ALA A 114 2.83 4.26 5.79
C ALA A 114 2.49 5.75 5.81
N SER A 115 1.77 6.22 6.84
CA SER A 115 1.17 7.56 6.84
C SER A 115 0.97 8.13 8.24
N VAL A 116 0.87 9.47 8.28
CA VAL A 116 0.43 10.26 9.43
C VAL A 116 -0.94 10.86 9.11
N GLN A 117 -1.94 10.53 9.92
CA GLN A 117 -3.35 10.85 9.68
C GLN A 117 -3.83 11.79 10.77
N VAL A 118 -4.35 12.96 10.38
CA VAL A 118 -4.78 13.99 11.34
C VAL A 118 -6.30 14.00 11.48
N MET A 119 -6.99 14.17 10.35
CA MET A 119 -8.45 14.14 10.24
C MET A 119 -8.83 13.39 8.96
N LYS A 120 -8.10 12.30 8.67
CA LYS A 120 -8.17 11.64 7.36
C LYS A 120 -9.60 11.26 7.04
N ARG A 121 -10.12 11.86 5.98
CA ARG A 121 -11.46 11.69 5.43
C ARG A 121 -11.51 12.36 4.07
N ASP A 122 -12.61 12.21 3.37
CA ASP A 122 -13.01 13.11 2.28
C ASP A 122 -13.13 14.56 2.79
N LEU A 123 -12.11 15.39 2.51
CA LEU A 123 -11.96 16.75 3.01
C LEU A 123 -11.72 17.72 1.86
N TYR A 124 -12.20 18.94 2.05
CA TYR A 124 -12.06 20.04 1.11
C TYR A 124 -11.26 21.17 1.73
N VAL A 125 -10.20 21.66 1.06
CA VAL A 125 -9.33 22.73 1.57
C VAL A 125 -9.72 24.07 0.94
N TYR A 126 -10.06 25.10 1.74
CA TYR A 126 -10.41 26.44 1.23
C TYR A 126 -9.29 27.48 1.29
N ASN A 127 -8.40 27.42 2.27
CA ASN A 127 -7.44 28.51 2.56
C ASN A 127 -5.97 28.11 2.38
N GLY A 128 -5.74 26.97 1.74
CA GLY A 128 -4.45 26.50 1.29
C GLY A 128 -3.93 25.27 2.02
N MET A 129 -3.14 24.48 1.30
CA MET A 129 -2.30 23.41 1.83
C MET A 129 -0.88 23.49 1.25
N GLY A 130 0.12 23.10 2.03
CA GLY A 130 1.52 23.33 1.69
C GLY A 130 2.49 22.96 2.80
N TYR A 131 3.76 23.29 2.63
CA TYR A 131 4.80 22.97 3.63
C TYR A 131 5.86 24.06 3.80
N GLU A 132 6.52 24.08 4.96
CA GLU A 132 7.62 24.98 5.30
C GLU A 132 8.77 24.18 5.92
N VAL A 133 10.01 24.50 5.55
CA VAL A 133 11.19 23.94 6.23
C VAL A 133 11.74 25.00 7.18
N GLN A 134 11.76 24.66 8.47
CA GLN A 134 12.28 25.48 9.55
C GLN A 134 13.61 24.90 10.06
N GLY A 135 14.47 25.77 10.58
CA GLY A 135 15.78 25.38 11.12
C GLY A 135 16.86 25.11 10.06
N VAL A 136 18.01 24.62 10.52
CA VAL A 136 19.18 24.29 9.68
C VAL A 136 19.65 22.88 9.99
N ALA A 137 20.25 22.19 9.01
CA ALA A 137 20.76 20.83 9.25
C ALA A 137 21.81 20.85 10.37
N PRO A 138 21.86 19.84 11.25
CA PRO A 138 21.06 18.61 11.26
C PRO A 138 19.72 18.72 12.02
N ASN A 139 19.28 19.93 12.40
CA ASN A 139 18.10 20.16 13.24
C ASN A 139 16.94 20.79 12.45
N ARG A 140 16.70 20.34 11.21
CA ARG A 140 15.56 20.84 10.42
C ARG A 140 14.24 20.23 10.88
N VAL A 141 13.19 21.02 10.70
CA VAL A 141 11.80 20.59 10.84
C VAL A 141 11.09 20.90 9.54
N ILE A 142 10.43 19.91 8.94
CA ILE A 142 9.48 20.19 7.85
C ILE A 142 8.06 20.17 8.42
N VAL A 143 7.33 21.26 8.17
CA VAL A 143 5.98 21.52 8.64
C VAL A 143 5.04 21.44 7.45
N PHE A 144 4.19 20.43 7.38
CA PHE A 144 3.06 20.32 6.46
C PHE A 144 1.84 21.00 7.08
N GLN A 145 1.08 21.79 6.35
CA GLN A 145 0.01 22.63 6.87
C GLN A 145 -1.24 22.59 5.99
N TRP A 146 -2.41 22.51 6.62
CA TRP A 146 -3.72 22.68 6.00
C TRP A 146 -4.49 23.81 6.66
N LEU A 147 -5.14 24.65 5.86
CA LEU A 147 -5.90 25.81 6.31
C LEU A 147 -7.32 25.81 5.75
N GLY A 148 -8.30 26.11 6.61
CA GLY A 148 -9.71 26.24 6.25
C GLY A 148 -10.30 24.97 5.68
N VAL A 149 -10.04 23.83 6.31
CA VAL A 149 -10.49 22.53 5.84
C VAL A 149 -11.94 22.28 6.27
N ASP A 150 -12.77 21.85 5.32
CA ASP A 150 -14.16 21.42 5.49
C ASP A 150 -14.29 19.93 5.19
N PHE A 151 -15.41 19.33 5.57
CA PHE A 151 -15.74 17.94 5.24
C PHE A 151 -16.51 17.91 3.91
N TYR A 152 -16.11 17.16 2.88
CA TYR A 152 -16.90 16.95 1.64
C TYR A 152 -17.57 18.22 1.02
N TYR A 153 -17.03 19.42 1.24
CA TYR A 153 -17.64 20.73 0.96
C TYR A 153 -19.08 20.98 1.53
N GLY A 154 -19.28 22.10 2.23
CA GLY A 154 -20.62 22.62 2.54
C GLY A 154 -21.15 22.34 3.94
N TYR A 155 -20.32 21.82 4.85
CA TYR A 155 -20.67 21.72 6.27
C TYR A 155 -20.25 22.95 7.07
N SER A 156 -19.63 23.94 6.42
CA SER A 156 -19.16 25.16 7.07
C SER A 156 -18.14 24.88 8.18
N ALA A 157 -17.41 23.77 8.08
CA ALA A 157 -16.27 23.51 8.96
C ALA A 157 -15.08 24.37 8.54
N ASN A 158 -14.23 24.69 9.51
CA ASN A 158 -12.99 25.44 9.34
C ASN A 158 -11.95 24.83 10.27
N MET A 159 -11.26 23.81 9.76
CA MET A 159 -10.22 23.09 10.49
C MET A 159 -8.85 23.50 9.97
N ASN A 160 -7.90 23.73 10.88
CA ASN A 160 -6.53 24.09 10.56
C ASN A 160 -5.60 23.15 11.33
N PHE A 161 -4.62 22.52 10.68
CA PHE A 161 -3.71 21.60 11.36
C PHE A 161 -2.39 21.42 10.60
N GLN A 162 -1.37 20.92 11.31
CA GLN A 162 -0.01 20.72 10.81
C GLN A 162 0.46 19.30 11.14
N VAL A 163 1.37 18.79 10.30
CA VAL A 163 2.24 17.67 10.63
C VAL A 163 3.69 18.15 10.58
N LYS A 164 4.50 17.87 11.60
CA LYS A 164 5.91 18.24 11.65
C LYS A 164 6.80 17.01 11.73
N LEU A 165 7.79 16.91 10.85
CA LEU A 165 8.82 15.88 10.90
C LEU A 165 10.15 16.52 11.28
N TYR A 166 10.88 15.89 12.21
CA TYR A 166 12.14 16.41 12.75
C TYR A 166 13.32 15.55 12.28
N GLU A 167 14.35 16.20 11.74
CA GLU A 167 15.51 15.56 11.09
C GLU A 167 16.27 14.58 11.98
N THR A 168 16.84 15.05 13.09
CA THR A 168 17.74 14.22 13.91
C THR A 168 17.00 13.30 14.88
N SER A 169 15.86 13.74 15.41
CA SER A 169 15.13 12.97 16.43
C SER A 169 14.19 11.92 15.86
N ASN A 170 13.93 11.92 14.54
CA ASN A 170 12.86 11.15 13.90
C ASN A 170 11.50 11.30 14.62
N ARG A 171 11.26 12.46 15.23
CA ARG A 171 9.99 12.82 15.89
C ARG A 171 8.96 13.18 14.83
N VAL A 172 7.70 12.82 15.08
CA VAL A 172 6.52 13.30 14.35
C VAL A 172 5.63 14.07 15.31
N ASP A 173 5.21 15.29 14.93
CA ASP A 173 4.15 16.02 15.62
C ASP A 173 2.93 16.21 14.73
N ILE A 174 1.74 16.10 15.31
CA ILE A 174 0.47 16.60 14.76
C ILE A 174 0.06 17.78 15.64
N VAL A 175 -0.07 18.97 15.05
CA VAL A 175 -0.43 20.20 15.78
C VAL A 175 -1.77 20.70 15.27
N PHE A 176 -2.75 20.85 16.16
CA PHE A 176 -4.07 21.41 15.82
C PHE A 176 -4.05 22.94 15.92
N GLY A 177 -4.58 23.61 14.90
CA GLY A 177 -4.84 25.05 14.88
C GLY A 177 -6.26 25.37 15.35
N PRO A 178 -6.83 26.53 14.96
CA PRO A 178 -8.25 26.78 15.17
C PRO A 178 -9.09 25.69 14.50
N MET A 179 -9.96 25.03 15.26
CA MET A 179 -10.82 23.94 14.81
C MET A 179 -12.29 24.30 15.00
N ASN A 180 -13.04 24.36 13.89
CA ASN A 180 -14.49 24.43 13.88
C ASN A 180 -15.01 23.30 12.98
N TYR A 181 -15.91 22.47 13.50
CA TYR A 181 -16.43 21.31 12.78
C TYR A 181 -17.75 21.57 12.03
N GLY A 182 -18.27 22.80 12.11
CA GLY A 182 -19.49 23.18 11.40
C GLY A 182 -20.69 22.33 11.79
N SER A 183 -21.56 22.05 10.83
CA SER A 183 -22.75 21.20 11.00
C SER A 183 -22.51 19.72 10.69
N PHE A 184 -21.25 19.28 10.70
CA PHE A 184 -20.89 17.94 10.26
C PHE A 184 -21.51 16.82 11.14
N PRO A 185 -22.29 15.88 10.57
CA PRO A 185 -22.98 14.85 11.34
C PRO A 185 -22.05 13.65 11.60
N PHE A 186 -21.21 13.78 12.63
CA PHE A 186 -20.40 12.65 13.09
C PHE A 186 -21.28 11.45 13.49
N GLN A 187 -20.90 10.24 13.04
CA GLN A 187 -21.60 8.98 13.32
C GLN A 187 -20.60 7.83 13.41
N ASP A 188 -20.98 6.75 14.11
CA ASP A 188 -20.24 5.48 14.16
C ASP A 188 -20.44 4.66 12.87
N TYR A 189 -20.04 5.26 11.75
CA TYR A 189 -20.05 4.68 10.41
C TYR A 189 -18.82 5.22 9.68
N TYR A 190 -18.02 4.34 9.06
CA TYR A 190 -16.70 4.67 8.50
C TYR A 190 -16.71 5.88 7.54
N TYR A 191 -17.83 6.12 6.85
CA TYR A 191 -17.98 7.27 5.97
C TYR A 191 -18.09 8.63 6.71
N TYR A 192 -18.52 8.64 7.97
CA TYR A 192 -18.78 9.85 8.77
C TYR A 192 -17.80 10.06 9.94
N ALA A 193 -16.75 9.25 10.07
CA ALA A 193 -15.83 9.31 11.21
C ALA A 193 -14.36 9.50 10.77
N PRO A 194 -13.77 10.71 10.88
CA PRO A 194 -12.40 10.97 10.43
C PRO A 194 -11.35 10.23 11.26
N HIS A 195 -10.26 9.76 10.65
CA HIS A 195 -9.19 9.04 11.36
C HIS A 195 -8.09 9.98 11.87
N LEU A 196 -7.61 9.70 13.09
CA LEU A 196 -6.45 10.31 13.73
C LEU A 196 -5.50 9.20 14.19
N GLY A 197 -4.27 9.19 13.69
CA GLY A 197 -3.33 8.12 14.02
C GLY A 197 -2.17 7.98 13.04
N PHE A 198 -1.49 6.83 13.14
CA PHE A 198 -0.31 6.47 12.37
C PHE A 198 -0.43 5.05 11.82
N THR A 199 0.11 4.80 10.64
CA THR A 199 0.16 3.46 10.03
C THR A 199 1.52 3.17 9.46
N GLY A 200 1.98 1.92 9.60
CA GLY A 200 3.27 1.42 9.15
C GLY A 200 3.25 0.89 7.72
N ILE A 201 4.37 0.33 7.27
CA ILE A 201 4.62 -0.02 5.86
C ILE A 201 3.92 -1.31 5.44
N ASP A 202 3.70 -2.23 6.38
CA ASP A 202 3.07 -3.53 6.13
C ASP A 202 1.54 -3.50 6.23
N GLY A 203 0.94 -2.35 6.55
CA GLY A 203 -0.50 -2.21 6.82
C GLY A 203 -1.00 -3.01 8.04
N ALA A 204 -0.09 -3.66 8.79
CA ALA A 204 -0.38 -4.43 10.00
C ALA A 204 0.03 -3.66 11.27
N SER A 205 1.07 -2.84 11.18
CA SER A 205 1.51 -1.94 12.24
C SER A 205 0.72 -0.63 12.22
N TYR A 206 0.03 -0.29 13.31
CA TYR A 206 -0.70 0.97 13.45
C TYR A 206 -0.73 1.48 14.89
N ILE A 207 -1.03 2.78 15.02
CA ILE A 207 -1.40 3.46 16.26
C ILE A 207 -2.68 4.25 15.96
N ASN A 208 -3.81 3.82 16.51
CA ASN A 208 -5.09 4.54 16.41
C ASN A 208 -5.26 5.44 17.65
N ILE A 209 -5.72 6.68 17.49
CA ILE A 209 -5.80 7.64 18.59
C ILE A 209 -7.25 7.96 18.89
N GLU A 210 -7.61 7.84 20.17
CA GLU A 210 -8.91 8.19 20.72
C GLU A 210 -8.83 9.57 21.40
N PRO A 211 -9.46 10.61 20.83
CA PRO A 211 -9.54 11.91 21.49
C PRO A 211 -10.47 11.86 22.70
N GLY A 212 -10.06 12.55 23.76
CA GLY A 212 -10.79 12.63 25.02
C GLY A 212 -10.20 13.69 25.93
N PRO A 213 -10.70 13.84 27.17
CA PRO A 213 -10.05 14.65 28.20
C PRO A 213 -8.59 14.21 28.43
N THR A 214 -8.31 12.94 28.16
CA THR A 214 -6.98 12.38 28.00
C THR A 214 -6.99 11.56 26.72
N PHE A 215 -6.09 11.85 25.79
CA PHE A 215 -6.00 11.10 24.54
C PHE A 215 -5.38 9.73 24.81
N VAL A 216 -5.97 8.69 24.21
CA VAL A 216 -5.50 7.31 24.35
C VAL A 216 -4.95 6.85 23.00
N ALA A 217 -3.77 6.23 23.01
CA ALA A 217 -3.17 5.61 21.83
C ALA A 217 -3.31 4.09 21.90
N HIS A 218 -3.83 3.51 20.82
CA HIS A 218 -4.09 2.08 20.65
C HIS A 218 -3.10 1.50 19.64
N PHE A 219 -2.06 0.85 20.17
CA PHE A 219 -0.98 0.25 19.40
C PHE A 219 -1.38 -1.16 18.97
N SER A 220 -1.21 -1.45 17.68
CA SER A 220 -1.49 -2.76 17.06
C SER A 220 -0.83 -3.98 17.71
N ASN A 221 0.23 -3.81 18.51
CA ASN A 221 0.95 -4.89 19.19
C ASN A 221 0.83 -4.89 20.73
N GLN A 222 0.22 -3.87 21.35
CA GLN A 222 0.11 -3.76 22.82
C GLN A 222 -1.35 -3.79 23.26
N ASN A 223 -2.18 -2.92 22.67
CA ASN A 223 -3.60 -2.76 22.93
C ASN A 223 -4.34 -2.61 21.60
N PRO A 224 -4.46 -3.70 20.81
CA PRO A 224 -5.08 -3.65 19.50
C PRO A 224 -6.61 -3.60 19.63
N GLU A 225 -7.15 -2.40 19.79
CA GLU A 225 -8.58 -2.12 19.59
C GLU A 225 -8.88 -1.96 18.08
N PRO A 226 -10.15 -2.10 17.62
CA PRO A 226 -10.45 -2.79 16.37
C PRO A 226 -9.78 -2.24 15.11
N ARG A 227 -9.20 -3.18 14.35
CA ARG A 227 -8.44 -3.01 13.11
C ARG A 227 -9.23 -2.41 11.93
N TYR A 228 -10.55 -2.30 12.02
CA TYR A 228 -11.45 -1.95 10.90
C TYR A 228 -12.50 -0.89 11.32
N SER A 229 -12.68 0.14 10.48
CA SER A 229 -13.69 1.23 10.53
C SER A 229 -13.88 2.05 11.81
N SER A 230 -13.23 1.71 12.92
CA SER A 230 -13.42 2.37 14.23
C SER A 230 -12.50 3.59 14.35
N SER A 231 -12.82 4.64 13.60
CA SER A 231 -12.44 5.97 14.06
C SER A 231 -13.07 6.22 15.42
N TYR A 232 -12.33 6.84 16.33
CA TYR A 232 -12.88 7.28 17.60
C TYR A 232 -13.61 8.62 17.49
N ILE A 233 -13.40 9.37 16.40
CA ILE A 233 -14.03 10.68 16.17
C ILE A 233 -15.42 10.47 15.58
N ILE A 234 -16.34 9.95 16.40
CA ILE A 234 -17.71 9.59 16.01
C ILE A 234 -18.78 10.54 16.55
N SER A 235 -18.37 11.61 17.23
CA SER A 235 -19.27 12.67 17.70
C SER A 235 -18.61 14.05 17.70
N ASN A 236 -19.43 15.10 17.64
CA ASN A 236 -18.97 16.49 17.83
C ASN A 236 -18.25 16.69 19.18
N GLN A 237 -18.68 15.96 20.23
CA GLN A 237 -18.05 16.01 21.54
C GLN A 237 -16.64 15.42 21.52
N ILE A 238 -16.42 14.32 20.78
CA ILE A 238 -15.08 13.73 20.70
C ILE A 238 -14.16 14.59 19.84
N ALA A 239 -14.66 15.10 18.71
CA ALA A 239 -13.91 16.00 17.85
C ALA A 239 -13.47 17.28 18.59
N SER A 240 -14.30 17.81 19.51
CA SER A 240 -14.00 19.04 20.25
C SER A 240 -12.80 18.95 21.20
N TYR A 241 -12.30 17.74 21.51
CA TYR A 241 -11.05 17.58 22.26
C TYR A 241 -9.80 17.92 21.44
N CYS A 242 -9.86 17.92 20.10
CA CYS A 242 -8.75 18.37 19.25
C CYS A 242 -8.75 19.90 19.20
N THR A 243 -8.35 20.54 20.29
CA THR A 243 -8.38 22.00 20.46
C THR A 243 -7.15 22.69 19.89
N GLN A 244 -7.24 24.00 19.67
CA GLN A 244 -6.12 24.80 19.19
C GLN A 244 -4.90 24.70 20.10
N GLY A 245 -3.73 24.47 19.50
CA GLY A 245 -2.45 24.31 20.18
C GLY A 245 -2.19 22.88 20.68
N LEU A 246 -3.21 22.01 20.73
CA LEU A 246 -3.01 20.63 21.13
C LEU A 246 -2.05 19.94 20.15
N THR A 247 -1.02 19.31 20.70
CA THR A 247 0.06 18.68 19.94
C THR A 247 0.20 17.23 20.35
N ILE A 248 0.02 16.33 19.39
CA ILE A 248 0.33 14.90 19.53
C ILE A 248 1.75 14.68 19.02
N SER A 249 2.58 14.01 19.81
CA SER A 249 3.98 13.73 19.48
C SER A 249 4.27 12.24 19.54
N LEU A 250 5.00 11.76 18.54
CA LEU A 250 5.51 10.40 18.44
C LEU A 250 7.04 10.44 18.38
N THR A 251 7.73 9.82 19.35
CA THR A 251 9.20 9.88 19.51
C THR A 251 9.81 8.50 19.79
N SER A 252 11.06 8.26 19.38
CA SER A 252 11.75 6.97 19.60
C SER A 252 12.75 6.96 20.77
N PHE A 253 13.35 8.09 21.14
CA PHE A 253 14.33 8.21 22.24
C PHE A 253 14.25 9.58 22.95
N PRO A 254 14.78 9.75 24.18
CA PRO A 254 15.13 11.06 24.73
C PRO A 254 16.08 11.81 23.78
N SER A 255 16.06 13.14 23.79
CA SER A 255 16.99 13.95 22.97
C SER A 255 17.95 14.78 23.82
N PHE A 256 19.22 14.82 23.38
CA PHE A 256 20.22 15.75 23.87
C PHE A 256 20.09 17.08 23.13
N VAL A 257 19.86 18.17 23.86
CA VAL A 257 19.42 19.45 23.30
C VAL A 257 20.58 20.45 23.20
N ASP A 258 21.30 20.67 24.30
CA ASP A 258 22.36 21.67 24.39
C ASP A 258 23.23 21.44 25.64
N VAL A 259 24.23 22.29 25.85
CA VAL A 259 25.09 22.33 27.03
C VAL A 259 25.14 23.73 27.64
N TRP A 260 25.55 23.82 28.89
CA TRP A 260 26.04 25.07 29.49
C TRP A 260 27.52 24.90 29.85
N PRO A 261 28.43 25.84 29.51
CA PRO A 261 28.19 27.10 28.80
C PRO A 261 27.71 26.92 27.35
N GLN A 262 26.84 27.82 26.89
CA GLN A 262 26.29 27.82 25.53
C GLN A 262 27.20 28.56 24.56
N SER A 263 26.95 28.38 23.25
CA SER A 263 27.71 29.08 22.20
C SER A 263 27.67 30.59 22.40
N GLY A 264 28.82 31.25 22.35
CA GLY A 264 28.94 32.71 22.53
C GLY A 264 28.84 33.20 23.98
N THR A 265 28.77 32.29 24.97
CA THR A 265 28.87 32.67 26.38
C THR A 265 30.25 33.28 26.66
N ILE A 266 30.30 34.40 27.37
CA ILE A 266 31.56 35.04 27.80
C ILE A 266 31.67 34.87 29.32
N LEU A 267 32.61 34.04 29.77
CA LEU A 267 32.93 33.83 31.18
C LEU A 267 34.11 34.70 31.60
N ARG A 268 34.04 35.28 32.79
CA ARG A 268 35.13 36.11 33.34
C ARG A 268 36.22 35.20 33.90
N ARG A 269 37.45 35.41 33.45
CA ARG A 269 38.65 34.83 34.06
C ARG A 269 38.74 35.34 35.51
N GLY A 270 38.80 34.45 36.50
CA GLY A 270 38.79 34.82 37.92
C GLY A 270 37.46 34.65 38.65
N ASN A 271 36.43 34.06 38.04
CA ASN A 271 35.18 33.73 38.72
C ASN A 271 35.04 32.22 38.98
N ILE A 272 34.23 31.86 39.98
CA ILE A 272 33.79 30.48 40.25
C ILE A 272 32.33 30.34 39.84
N TYR A 273 32.03 29.33 39.03
CA TYR A 273 30.73 29.02 38.46
C TYR A 273 30.18 27.74 39.09
N ASP A 274 29.50 27.88 40.24
CA ASP A 274 29.06 26.78 41.11
C ASP A 274 27.55 26.59 41.19
N GLY A 275 26.76 27.40 40.47
CA GLY A 275 25.30 27.35 40.51
C GLY A 275 24.66 28.32 41.51
N THR A 276 25.45 29.13 42.24
CA THR A 276 24.97 30.10 43.24
C THR A 276 25.10 31.55 42.76
N GLY A 277 24.40 32.48 43.40
CA GLY A 277 24.58 33.92 43.17
C GLY A 277 24.26 34.43 41.76
N GLY A 278 23.48 33.68 40.96
CA GLY A 278 23.18 34.02 39.57
C GLY A 278 24.17 33.45 38.54
N ASN A 279 25.20 32.73 38.97
CA ASN A 279 26.11 31.99 38.09
C ASN A 279 25.58 30.57 37.88
N MET A 280 25.50 30.12 36.63
CA MET A 280 25.25 28.71 36.32
C MET A 280 26.57 27.92 36.45
N LYS A 281 26.49 26.59 36.61
CA LYS A 281 27.64 25.69 36.56
C LYS A 281 27.51 24.74 35.36
N PRO A 282 28.60 24.07 34.91
CA PRO A 282 28.54 23.14 33.78
C PRO A 282 27.36 22.18 33.84
N GLY A 283 26.71 21.95 32.71
CA GLY A 283 25.55 21.08 32.64
C GLY A 283 25.10 20.77 31.21
N MET A 284 24.11 19.88 31.11
CA MET A 284 23.57 19.35 29.87
C MET A 284 22.06 19.56 29.85
N TYR A 285 21.49 19.89 28.69
CA TYR A 285 20.06 20.04 28.48
C TYR A 285 19.50 18.80 27.77
N PHE A 286 18.46 18.21 28.36
CA PHE A 286 17.80 17.03 27.82
C PHE A 286 16.31 17.26 27.63
N SER A 287 15.76 16.64 26.60
CA SER A 287 14.33 16.58 26.35
C SER A 287 13.87 15.14 26.59
N ARG A 288 13.20 14.92 27.72
CA ARG A 288 12.80 13.58 28.20
C ARG A 288 11.48 13.63 28.96
N ILE A 289 10.60 12.67 28.74
CA ILE A 289 9.37 12.46 29.54
C ILE A 289 9.54 11.27 30.50
N ALA A 290 8.73 11.23 31.56
CA ALA A 290 8.74 10.10 32.51
C ALA A 290 8.41 8.78 31.79
N GLY A 291 9.16 7.71 32.08
CA GLY A 291 9.00 6.39 31.45
C GLY A 291 9.88 6.14 30.22
N GLN A 292 10.48 7.17 29.61
CA GLN A 292 11.52 6.99 28.60
C GLN A 292 12.84 6.50 29.23
N ALA A 293 13.69 5.91 28.38
CA ALA A 293 15.04 5.45 28.74
C ALA A 293 15.81 6.50 29.56
N GLU A 294 16.56 6.05 30.56
CA GLU A 294 17.42 6.91 31.38
C GLU A 294 18.61 7.42 30.56
N VAL A 295 18.95 8.70 30.76
CA VAL A 295 20.04 9.37 30.07
C VAL A 295 21.30 9.39 30.94
N TYR A 296 22.44 9.17 30.28
CA TYR A 296 23.78 9.32 30.82
C TYR A 296 24.53 10.36 30.00
N GLY A 297 25.52 11.01 30.58
CA GLY A 297 26.28 12.07 29.93
C GLY A 297 27.78 11.87 29.98
N ARG A 298 28.49 12.40 28.99
CA ARG A 298 29.91 12.76 29.11
C ARG A 298 30.08 14.21 28.73
N TYR A 299 30.98 14.89 29.42
CA TYR A 299 31.13 16.33 29.32
C TYR A 299 32.59 16.73 29.58
N GLN A 300 33.16 17.54 28.71
CA GLN A 300 34.54 18.02 28.79
C GLN A 300 34.66 19.47 28.32
N ILE A 301 35.54 20.24 28.95
CA ILE A 301 35.94 21.58 28.51
C ILE A 301 37.44 21.57 28.19
N SER A 302 37.77 22.00 26.98
CA SER A 302 39.14 22.07 26.47
C SER A 302 39.42 23.41 25.80
N GLY A 303 40.64 23.90 25.92
CA GLY A 303 41.05 25.19 25.33
C GLY A 303 42.35 25.74 25.93
N PRO A 304 42.77 26.95 25.50
CA PRO A 304 42.16 27.76 24.44
C PRO A 304 42.43 27.18 23.06
N LEU A 305 41.52 27.36 22.10
CA LEU A 305 41.65 26.92 20.72
C LEU A 305 42.77 27.68 19.97
N PRO A 306 43.33 27.16 18.87
CA PRO A 306 43.02 25.88 18.21
C PRO A 306 43.58 24.64 18.92
N ALA A 307 42.91 23.48 18.78
CA ALA A 307 43.29 22.22 19.44
C ALA A 307 44.57 21.54 18.91
N ASP A 308 45.20 22.07 17.86
CA ASP A 308 46.46 21.53 17.31
C ASP A 308 47.64 21.91 18.22
N PRO A 309 48.31 20.96 18.88
CA PRO A 309 49.41 21.24 19.81
C PRO A 309 50.61 21.92 19.16
N ARG A 310 50.74 21.83 17.83
CA ARG A 310 51.79 22.52 17.05
C ARG A 310 51.48 23.99 16.82
N ARG A 311 50.21 24.37 16.92
CA ARG A 311 49.71 25.74 16.69
C ARG A 311 49.35 26.45 18.00
N ASN A 312 48.90 25.72 19.02
CA ASN A 312 48.67 26.25 20.36
C ASN A 312 49.24 25.31 21.44
N PRO A 313 50.45 25.58 21.97
CA PRO A 313 51.02 24.80 23.06
C PRO A 313 50.30 24.97 24.40
N GLN A 314 49.35 25.91 24.52
CA GLN A 314 48.56 26.14 25.73
C GLN A 314 47.25 25.35 25.77
N TYR A 315 46.83 24.73 24.66
CA TYR A 315 45.61 23.92 24.60
C TYR A 315 45.68 22.74 25.57
N LYS A 316 44.69 22.65 26.47
CA LYS A 316 44.58 21.55 27.44
C LYS A 316 43.13 21.29 27.82
N VAL A 317 42.84 20.10 28.31
CA VAL A 317 41.57 19.80 28.97
C VAL A 317 41.61 20.39 30.38
N ILE A 318 40.69 21.31 30.68
CA ILE A 318 40.66 21.99 31.98
C ILE A 318 39.57 21.44 32.92
N TYR A 319 38.56 20.77 32.38
CA TYR A 319 37.42 20.24 33.13
C TYR A 319 36.86 18.98 32.45
N THR A 320 36.62 17.91 33.21
CA THR A 320 35.96 16.68 32.74
C THR A 320 34.95 16.23 33.78
N GLY A 321 33.69 16.04 33.38
CA GLY A 321 32.65 15.50 34.24
C GLY A 321 32.89 14.03 34.58
N THR A 322 32.53 13.63 35.80
CA THR A 322 32.80 12.29 36.34
C THR A 322 31.60 11.75 37.12
N LYS A 323 31.57 10.44 37.32
CA LYS A 323 30.62 9.76 38.20
C LYS A 323 30.86 10.18 39.65
N VAL A 324 29.77 10.47 40.36
CA VAL A 324 29.83 10.82 41.79
C VAL A 324 30.53 9.71 42.57
N GLY A 325 31.58 10.08 43.31
CA GLY A 325 32.37 9.14 44.11
C GLY A 325 33.43 8.34 43.34
N ASN A 326 33.54 8.46 42.01
CA ASN A 326 34.57 7.79 41.23
C ASN A 326 35.16 8.71 40.13
N PRO A 327 36.31 9.37 40.36
CA PRO A 327 36.93 10.29 39.41
C PRO A 327 37.54 9.61 38.16
N THR A 328 37.61 8.27 38.14
CA THR A 328 38.11 7.51 36.99
C THR A 328 37.00 7.16 35.98
N ASP A 329 35.74 7.28 36.38
CA ASP A 329 34.58 6.98 35.53
C ASP A 329 33.97 8.30 35.01
N GLU A 330 34.11 8.54 33.71
CA GLU A 330 33.62 9.76 33.05
C GLU A 330 32.18 9.64 32.56
N LEU A 331 31.51 8.51 32.81
CA LEU A 331 30.09 8.33 32.50
C LEU A 331 29.22 8.86 33.65
N ILE A 332 28.51 9.93 33.37
CA ILE A 332 27.75 10.68 34.36
C ILE A 332 26.32 10.14 34.39
N TYR A 333 25.88 9.69 35.57
CA TYR A 333 24.48 9.41 35.84
C TYR A 333 23.83 10.63 36.52
N PHE A 334 22.66 11.03 36.04
CA PHE A 334 21.91 12.16 36.60
C PHE A 334 20.85 11.67 37.59
N SER A 335 20.85 12.20 38.82
CA SER A 335 19.88 11.86 39.86
C SER A 335 19.35 13.14 40.53
N PRO A 336 18.05 13.45 40.41
CA PRO A 336 17.04 12.72 39.63
C PRO A 336 17.33 12.77 38.11
N GLN A 337 16.80 11.80 37.38
CA GLN A 337 16.86 11.80 35.91
C GLN A 337 16.13 13.04 35.36
N PRO A 338 16.71 13.77 34.38
CA PRO A 338 16.10 14.99 33.86
C PRO A 338 14.79 14.65 33.14
N VAL A 339 13.68 15.29 33.55
CA VAL A 339 12.36 15.18 32.92
C VAL A 339 11.89 16.60 32.61
N GLY A 340 11.63 16.89 31.33
CA GLY A 340 11.25 18.21 30.83
C GLY A 340 11.65 18.41 29.36
N GLN A 341 11.26 19.54 28.78
CA GLN A 341 11.44 19.85 27.35
C GLN A 341 11.84 21.35 27.17
N PRO A 342 13.12 21.74 27.33
CA PRO A 342 14.24 20.96 27.85
C PRO A 342 14.39 21.08 29.39
N ALA A 343 14.89 20.02 30.03
CA ALA A 343 15.32 20.02 31.42
C ALA A 343 16.84 20.16 31.52
N PHE A 344 17.31 21.06 32.40
CA PHE A 344 18.73 21.23 32.71
C PHE A 344 19.20 20.20 33.72
N ALA A 345 20.28 19.50 33.41
CA ALA A 345 20.95 18.53 34.26
C ALA A 345 22.38 19.02 34.57
N PRO A 346 22.65 19.54 35.78
CA PRO A 346 23.98 19.99 36.15
C PRO A 346 24.97 18.82 36.26
N ILE A 347 26.24 19.06 35.92
CA ILE A 347 27.31 18.09 36.15
C ILE A 347 27.50 17.90 37.67
N PRO A 348 27.35 16.67 38.20
CA PRO A 348 27.32 16.45 39.65
C PRO A 348 28.71 16.34 40.29
N ALA A 349 29.72 15.91 39.53
CA ALA A 349 31.12 15.82 39.97
C ALA A 349 32.05 15.97 38.76
N ALA A 350 33.26 16.51 38.95
CA ALA A 350 34.23 16.72 37.88
C ALA A 350 35.68 16.63 38.38
N LYS A 351 36.61 16.48 37.44
CA LYS A 351 38.07 16.55 37.64
C LYS A 351 38.70 17.53 36.64
N GLY A 352 39.92 17.98 36.93
CA GLY A 352 40.68 18.92 36.07
C GLY A 352 41.11 20.18 36.83
N ILE A 353 41.98 20.97 36.22
CA ILE A 353 42.54 22.19 36.86
C ILE A 353 41.49 23.28 37.13
N ALA A 354 40.37 23.24 36.42
CA ALA A 354 39.24 24.15 36.58
C ALA A 354 38.03 23.46 37.24
N ALA A 355 38.17 22.25 37.78
CA ALA A 355 37.08 21.56 38.48
C ALA A 355 37.07 21.93 39.97
N GLY A 356 35.95 22.50 40.42
CA GLY A 356 35.66 22.78 41.83
C GLY A 356 34.67 21.79 42.45
N THR A 357 34.34 22.01 43.72
CA THR A 357 33.41 21.18 44.51
C THR A 357 32.05 21.04 43.80
N ASN A 358 31.42 19.85 43.90
CA ASN A 358 30.10 19.55 43.31
C ASN A 358 29.99 19.84 41.80
N GLY A 359 31.09 19.71 41.05
CA GLY A 359 31.13 19.95 39.61
C GLY A 359 31.16 21.43 39.21
N ALA A 360 31.51 22.35 40.13
CA ALA A 360 31.69 23.76 39.79
C ALA A 360 32.83 23.98 38.77
N LEU A 361 32.72 25.01 37.94
CA LEU A 361 33.81 25.47 37.07
C LEU A 361 34.56 26.62 37.77
N ASP A 362 35.75 26.33 38.30
CA ASP A 362 36.59 27.27 39.04
C ASP A 362 37.65 27.88 38.13
N LEU A 363 37.40 29.10 37.65
CA LEU A 363 38.35 29.88 36.85
C LEU A 363 39.17 30.86 37.71
N PHE A 364 39.08 30.77 39.05
CA PHE A 364 39.75 31.66 39.98
C PHE A 364 41.00 31.03 40.59
N THR A 365 40.85 29.86 41.22
CA THR A 365 41.90 29.24 42.06
C THR A 365 43.18 28.96 41.26
N ASN A 366 43.04 28.51 40.01
CA ASN A 366 44.16 28.21 39.11
C ASN A 366 44.24 29.19 37.92
N ARG A 367 43.79 30.45 38.07
CA ARG A 367 43.69 31.43 36.97
C ARG A 367 44.98 31.63 36.18
N ASN A 368 46.15 31.47 36.81
CA ASN A 368 47.45 31.62 36.14
C ASN A 368 47.78 30.44 35.19
N GLN A 369 47.04 29.33 35.31
CA GLN A 369 47.19 28.13 34.48
C GLN A 369 46.07 27.99 33.43
N ILE A 370 45.05 28.86 33.49
CA ILE A 370 43.87 28.91 32.63
C ILE A 370 43.93 30.23 31.84
N PRO A 371 44.61 30.27 30.67
CA PRO A 371 44.67 31.47 29.84
C PRO A 371 43.25 31.85 29.33
N GLY A 372 43.02 33.11 28.98
CA GLY A 372 41.78 33.49 28.31
C GLY A 372 41.81 33.07 26.83
N GLY A 373 40.66 33.17 26.15
CA GLY A 373 40.50 32.79 24.75
C GLY A 373 39.24 31.95 24.52
N GLU A 374 39.13 31.38 23.32
CA GLU A 374 38.01 30.50 22.93
C GLU A 374 38.21 29.09 23.50
N TYR A 375 37.24 28.61 24.26
CA TYR A 375 37.16 27.27 24.81
C TYR A 375 36.02 26.49 24.17
N MET A 376 36.14 25.18 24.20
CA MET A 376 35.22 24.25 23.57
C MET A 376 34.63 23.31 24.61
N VAL A 377 33.31 23.11 24.55
CA VAL A 377 32.61 22.05 25.27
C VAL A 377 32.41 20.88 24.33
N GLU A 378 32.87 19.70 24.75
CA GLU A 378 32.60 18.43 24.09
C GLU A 378 31.69 17.61 24.98
N ALA A 379 30.51 17.24 24.48
CA ALA A 379 29.55 16.47 25.27
C ALA A 379 28.78 15.47 24.41
N ARG A 380 28.30 14.41 25.07
CA ARG A 380 27.40 13.44 24.45
C ARG A 380 26.47 12.82 25.48
N MET A 381 25.27 12.51 25.02
CA MET A 381 24.34 11.64 25.73
C MET A 381 24.62 10.19 25.37
N GLU A 382 24.58 9.31 26.36
CA GLU A 382 24.64 7.86 26.18
C GLU A 382 23.39 7.22 26.78
N LEU A 383 22.85 6.20 26.11
CA LEU A 383 21.81 5.30 26.64
C LEU A 383 22.42 3.88 26.68
N PRO A 384 23.17 3.50 27.74
CA PRO A 384 23.97 2.28 27.75
C PRO A 384 23.17 1.00 27.46
N SER A 385 21.95 0.89 27.97
CA SER A 385 21.04 -0.25 27.75
C SER A 385 20.62 -0.43 26.29
N TYR A 386 20.78 0.60 25.46
CA TYR A 386 20.36 0.64 24.05
C TYR A 386 21.53 0.80 23.08
N ASN A 387 22.77 0.87 23.59
CA ASN A 387 23.99 1.15 22.82
C ASN A 387 23.83 2.39 21.90
N TYR A 388 23.10 3.41 22.37
CA TYR A 388 22.85 4.65 21.64
C TYR A 388 23.69 5.78 22.21
N VAL A 389 24.29 6.57 21.32
CA VAL A 389 25.13 7.72 21.66
C VAL A 389 24.71 8.89 20.78
N GLN A 390 24.37 10.01 21.39
CA GLN A 390 24.10 11.26 20.68
C GLN A 390 25.14 12.31 21.11
N PRO A 391 26.14 12.64 20.27
CA PRO A 391 27.01 13.78 20.51
C PRO A 391 26.27 15.09 20.22
N ILE A 392 26.79 16.20 20.77
CA ILE A 392 26.52 17.54 20.24
C ILE A 392 27.77 18.04 19.51
N ASP A 393 27.59 18.88 18.50
CA ASP A 393 28.71 19.59 17.90
C ASP A 393 29.44 20.40 18.99
N PRO A 394 30.78 20.45 18.96
CA PRO A 394 31.53 21.15 19.98
C PRO A 394 31.08 22.62 20.12
N VAL A 395 30.69 22.99 21.34
CA VAL A 395 30.13 24.31 21.63
C VAL A 395 31.23 25.27 22.05
N ILE A 396 31.40 26.37 21.31
CA ILE A 396 32.47 27.35 21.56
C ILE A 396 31.97 28.49 22.46
N PHE A 397 32.70 28.75 23.54
CA PHE A 397 32.48 29.87 24.43
C PHE A 397 33.82 30.58 24.72
N VAL A 398 33.77 31.76 25.32
CA VAL A 398 34.97 32.57 25.58
C VAL A 398 35.22 32.64 27.08
N ILE A 399 36.47 32.43 27.49
CA ILE A 399 36.97 32.89 28.80
C ILE A 399 37.69 34.22 28.53
N ALA A 400 37.07 35.33 28.93
CA ALA A 400 37.47 36.66 28.49
C ALA A 400 38.89 37.05 28.96
N ASN A 401 39.65 37.64 28.03
CA ASN A 401 40.87 38.41 28.30
C ASN A 401 40.52 39.88 28.63
N ASP A 402 41.52 40.68 29.02
CA ASP A 402 41.27 42.07 29.41
C ASP A 402 40.96 42.93 28.16
N TYR A 403 41.66 42.74 27.03
CA TYR A 403 41.39 43.39 25.75
C TYR A 403 41.33 42.35 24.61
N ASP A 404 40.20 42.21 23.90
CA ASP A 404 40.08 41.18 22.83
C ASP A 404 38.93 41.51 21.84
N ILE A 405 39.24 41.56 20.52
CA ILE A 405 38.26 41.86 19.45
C ILE A 405 38.31 40.84 18.32
N ALA A 406 37.18 40.18 18.05
CA ALA A 406 37.14 39.08 17.08
C ALA A 406 36.29 39.40 15.83
N VAL A 407 36.67 38.82 14.69
CA VAL A 407 35.74 38.62 13.56
C VAL A 407 34.91 37.37 13.85
N THR A 408 33.63 37.54 14.21
CA THR A 408 32.81 36.43 14.73
C THR A 408 31.99 35.72 13.67
N SER A 409 31.64 36.38 12.55
CA SER A 409 30.96 35.72 11.42
C SER A 409 31.00 36.53 10.12
N LEU A 410 30.93 35.82 8.98
CA LEU A 410 30.59 36.40 7.68
C LEU A 410 29.07 36.35 7.48
N ILE A 411 28.43 37.51 7.29
CA ILE A 411 26.98 37.63 7.11
C ILE A 411 26.60 37.36 5.65
N SER A 412 27.40 37.90 4.71
CA SER A 412 27.28 37.69 3.27
C SER A 412 28.68 37.78 2.63
N PRO A 413 29.02 36.95 1.63
CA PRO A 413 28.19 35.94 0.98
C PRO A 413 27.87 34.75 1.88
N LYS A 414 26.85 33.98 1.52
CA LYS A 414 26.51 32.71 2.15
C LYS A 414 27.38 31.58 1.58
N PRO A 415 27.68 30.54 2.36
CA PRO A 415 28.50 29.44 1.88
C PRO A 415 27.79 28.71 0.74
N LYS A 416 28.55 28.03 -0.14
CA LYS A 416 28.02 27.36 -1.34
C LYS A 416 26.94 26.31 -1.05
N THR A 417 26.92 25.76 0.16
CA THR A 417 25.90 24.80 0.63
C THR A 417 24.53 25.45 0.87
N ASP A 418 24.52 26.76 1.11
CA ASP A 418 23.33 27.50 1.53
C ASP A 418 22.75 28.31 0.37
N ARG A 419 23.61 28.85 -0.49
CA ARG A 419 23.19 29.69 -1.61
C ARG A 419 24.19 29.66 -2.77
N LYS A 420 23.65 29.58 -3.98
CA LYS A 420 24.34 29.91 -5.23
C LYS A 420 23.96 31.32 -5.66
N TYR A 421 24.90 32.02 -6.28
CA TYR A 421 24.69 33.40 -6.77
C TYR A 421 24.64 33.42 -8.30
N PRO A 422 23.75 34.21 -8.91
CA PRO A 422 23.71 34.32 -10.37
C PRO A 422 24.97 35.01 -10.89
N LEU A 423 25.43 34.58 -12.07
CA LEU A 423 26.40 35.33 -12.84
C LEU A 423 25.90 36.77 -13.08
N SER A 424 26.81 37.76 -13.01
CA SER A 424 26.53 39.19 -13.29
C SER A 424 25.73 39.98 -12.25
N VAL A 425 25.32 39.40 -11.12
CA VAL A 425 24.67 40.12 -10.00
C VAL A 425 25.68 40.61 -8.97
N THR A 426 25.46 41.78 -8.37
CA THR A 426 26.29 42.31 -7.27
C THR A 426 25.98 41.61 -5.94
N ILE A 427 26.99 41.00 -5.34
CA ILE A 427 26.94 40.24 -4.09
C ILE A 427 27.44 41.13 -2.94
N PRO A 428 26.65 41.34 -1.86
CA PRO A 428 27.11 42.11 -0.71
C PRO A 428 28.15 41.34 0.10
N LEU A 429 29.16 42.06 0.59
CA LEU A 429 30.18 41.55 1.49
C LEU A 429 29.99 42.19 2.87
N GLN A 430 29.68 41.38 3.87
CA GLN A 430 29.31 41.85 5.21
C GLN A 430 29.87 40.91 6.28
N ALA A 431 30.45 41.47 7.35
CA ALA A 431 30.99 40.70 8.47
C ALA A 431 30.55 41.28 9.82
N ARG A 432 30.50 40.43 10.85
CA ARG A 432 30.23 40.83 12.24
C ARG A 432 31.53 40.83 13.03
N ILE A 433 31.75 41.94 13.74
CA ILE A 433 32.88 42.15 14.63
C ILE A 433 32.35 42.27 16.06
N THR A 434 32.97 41.61 17.04
CA THR A 434 32.49 41.54 18.43
C THR A 434 33.64 41.83 19.39
N ASN A 435 33.40 42.66 20.41
CA ASN A 435 34.31 42.75 21.55
C ASN A 435 34.07 41.56 22.47
N ILE A 436 35.06 40.68 22.62
CA ILE A 436 34.98 39.49 23.49
C ILE A 436 35.85 39.62 24.75
N GLY A 437 36.57 40.74 24.89
CA GLY A 437 37.34 41.13 26.08
C GLY A 437 36.51 41.92 27.11
N ILE A 438 37.09 42.14 28.28
CA ILE A 438 36.44 42.83 29.42
C ILE A 438 36.43 44.35 29.23
N ALA A 439 37.49 44.93 28.66
CA ALA A 439 37.61 46.36 28.42
C ALA A 439 36.85 46.80 27.15
N THR A 440 36.36 48.04 27.15
CA THR A 440 35.68 48.64 26.00
C THR A 440 36.65 48.89 24.84
N ILE A 441 36.23 48.59 23.60
CA ILE A 441 36.96 48.89 22.37
C ILE A 441 36.29 50.04 21.62
N ASP A 442 36.97 51.18 21.51
CA ASP A 442 36.39 52.41 20.96
C ASP A 442 36.58 52.54 19.44
N SER A 443 37.62 51.94 18.85
CA SER A 443 37.83 51.98 17.40
C SER A 443 38.67 50.81 16.86
N PHE A 444 38.43 50.43 15.60
CA PHE A 444 39.18 49.39 14.89
C PHE A 444 39.13 49.58 13.35
N VAL A 445 39.95 48.82 12.63
CA VAL A 445 39.94 48.72 11.16
C VAL A 445 39.67 47.28 10.76
N THR A 446 38.86 47.05 9.73
CA THR A 446 38.63 45.73 9.16
C THR A 446 38.82 45.72 7.65
N ALA A 447 39.27 44.61 7.08
CA ALA A 447 39.50 44.44 5.64
C ALA A 447 38.89 43.12 5.13
N VAL A 448 38.44 43.09 3.87
CA VAL A 448 37.94 41.90 3.17
C VAL A 448 38.73 41.66 1.88
N THR A 449 38.95 40.39 1.53
CA THR A 449 39.55 39.96 0.26
C THR A 449 38.70 38.84 -0.36
N VAL A 450 38.41 38.93 -1.65
CA VAL A 450 37.71 37.89 -2.44
C VAL A 450 38.63 37.40 -3.55
N ARG A 451 38.74 36.09 -3.73
CA ARG A 451 39.52 35.45 -4.82
C ARG A 451 38.76 34.29 -5.44
N LYS A 452 38.97 34.02 -6.73
CA LYS A 452 38.47 32.78 -7.34
C LYS A 452 39.27 31.59 -6.83
N VAL A 453 38.64 30.44 -6.56
CA VAL A 453 39.37 29.24 -6.09
C VAL A 453 40.40 28.83 -7.15
N GLY A 454 41.68 28.81 -6.77
CA GLY A 454 42.80 28.51 -7.69
C GLY A 454 43.19 29.64 -8.65
N GLY A 455 42.63 30.84 -8.51
CA GLY A 455 42.93 32.02 -9.34
C GLY A 455 43.39 33.25 -8.55
N ASP A 456 43.35 34.41 -9.22
CA ASP A 456 43.79 35.70 -8.66
C ASP A 456 42.76 36.33 -7.69
N ILE A 457 43.22 37.31 -6.91
CA ILE A 457 42.37 38.16 -6.07
C ILE A 457 41.54 39.07 -6.96
N GLU A 458 40.21 39.08 -6.76
CA GLU A 458 39.28 39.87 -7.55
C GLU A 458 38.79 41.15 -6.83
N LEU A 459 38.87 41.20 -5.49
CA LEU A 459 38.48 42.38 -4.70
C LEU A 459 39.25 42.46 -3.38
N THR A 460 39.66 43.67 -2.99
CA THR A 460 40.06 44.02 -1.62
C THR A 460 39.38 45.33 -1.19
N ASP A 461 38.88 45.39 0.05
CA ASP A 461 38.26 46.61 0.62
C ASP A 461 38.52 46.72 2.13
N THR A 462 38.59 47.95 2.65
CA THR A 462 38.95 48.24 4.05
C THR A 462 38.02 49.31 4.64
N VAL A 463 37.50 49.07 5.85
CA VAL A 463 36.57 49.96 6.57
C VAL A 463 37.10 50.25 7.97
N ARG A 464 36.99 51.51 8.41
CA ARG A 464 37.33 51.95 9.77
C ARG A 464 36.05 52.19 10.58
N TRP A 465 36.02 51.71 11.81
CA TRP A 465 34.91 51.89 12.75
C TRP A 465 35.38 52.64 14.02
N PRO A 466 34.55 53.55 14.61
CA PRO A 466 33.23 53.96 14.14
C PRO A 466 33.31 54.92 12.95
N THR A 467 32.31 54.85 12.06
CA THR A 467 32.19 55.77 10.91
C THR A 467 31.51 57.09 11.26
N VAL A 468 30.92 57.19 12.45
CA VAL A 468 30.24 58.38 12.99
C VAL A 468 30.91 58.78 14.31
N ALA A 469 31.23 60.06 14.45
CA ALA A 469 31.81 60.62 15.67
C ALA A 469 30.88 60.42 16.88
N ASN A 470 31.45 60.17 18.07
CA ASN A 470 30.75 59.92 19.33
C ASN A 470 29.93 58.62 19.42
N THR A 471 30.17 57.65 18.50
CA THR A 471 29.63 56.29 18.68
C THR A 471 30.23 55.67 19.94
N PRO A 472 29.43 55.15 20.90
CA PRO A 472 29.96 54.47 22.07
C PRO A 472 30.83 53.28 21.67
N GLY A 473 31.95 53.08 22.35
CA GLY A 473 32.80 51.91 22.16
C GLY A 473 32.06 50.60 22.45
N LEU A 474 32.49 49.52 21.81
CA LEU A 474 31.92 48.19 22.03
C LEU A 474 32.31 47.71 23.43
N THR A 475 31.34 47.50 24.31
CA THR A 475 31.53 46.83 25.60
C THR A 475 31.49 45.29 25.42
N THR A 476 31.89 44.52 26.43
CA THR A 476 31.96 43.05 26.36
C THR A 476 30.68 42.42 25.81
N GLY A 477 30.83 41.61 24.76
CA GLY A 477 29.73 40.93 24.06
C GLY A 477 29.01 41.78 23.01
N GLN A 478 29.24 43.09 22.95
CA GLN A 478 28.64 43.94 21.92
C GLN A 478 29.30 43.71 20.56
N SER A 479 28.47 43.75 19.51
CA SER A 479 28.87 43.49 18.14
C SER A 479 28.43 44.60 17.20
N VAL A 480 29.16 44.78 16.10
CA VAL A 480 28.77 45.64 14.99
C VAL A 480 28.90 44.91 13.65
N GLN A 481 28.01 45.23 12.72
CA GLN A 481 28.08 44.77 11.34
C GLN A 481 28.87 45.77 10.49
N ILE A 482 29.86 45.27 9.75
CA ILE A 482 30.62 46.04 8.77
C ILE A 482 30.17 45.66 7.37
N ASN A 483 29.88 46.68 6.56
CA ASN A 483 29.51 46.54 5.15
C ASN A 483 30.68 46.99 4.28
N PHE A 484 31.15 46.12 3.39
CA PHE A 484 32.20 46.41 2.41
C PHE A 484 31.60 46.69 1.02
N LYS A 485 32.45 47.07 0.05
CA LYS A 485 32.06 47.20 -1.37
C LYS A 485 31.39 45.93 -1.90
N LEU A 486 30.38 46.12 -2.77
CA LEU A 486 29.71 45.02 -3.46
C LEU A 486 30.68 44.30 -4.42
N PHE A 487 30.63 42.98 -4.45
CA PHE A 487 31.41 42.13 -5.34
C PHE A 487 30.60 41.74 -6.59
N ARG A 488 31.16 41.83 -7.80
CA ARG A 488 30.48 41.40 -9.04
C ARG A 488 31.32 40.32 -9.75
N PRO A 489 30.88 39.04 -9.76
CA PRO A 489 31.64 37.95 -10.35
C PRO A 489 31.66 38.02 -11.88
N ARG A 490 32.76 37.59 -12.50
CA ARG A 490 32.95 37.58 -13.97
C ARG A 490 32.70 36.21 -14.60
N ASP A 491 32.91 35.14 -13.84
CA ASP A 491 32.71 33.76 -14.28
C ASP A 491 31.88 32.96 -13.26
N VAL A 492 31.28 31.86 -13.72
CA VAL A 492 30.73 30.82 -12.84
C VAL A 492 31.85 30.04 -12.14
N GLY A 493 31.57 29.48 -10.97
CA GLY A 493 32.50 28.69 -10.17
C GLY A 493 32.54 29.06 -8.69
N ASP A 494 33.51 28.49 -7.99
CA ASP A 494 33.71 28.67 -6.54
C ASP A 494 34.67 29.83 -6.24
N TYR A 495 34.32 30.67 -5.26
CA TYR A 495 35.08 31.85 -4.82
C TYR A 495 35.32 31.81 -3.31
N GLU A 496 36.50 32.27 -2.87
CA GLU A 496 36.91 32.36 -1.47
C GLU A 496 36.85 33.79 -0.92
N VAL A 497 36.48 33.93 0.36
CA VAL A 497 36.44 35.21 1.08
C VAL A 497 37.24 35.14 2.37
N VAL A 498 38.00 36.19 2.67
CA VAL A 498 38.74 36.38 3.93
C VAL A 498 38.48 37.77 4.48
N VAL A 499 38.22 37.87 5.79
CA VAL A 499 38.02 39.12 6.54
C VAL A 499 39.02 39.18 7.70
N THR A 500 39.57 40.36 7.99
CA THR A 500 40.47 40.61 9.13
C THR A 500 40.05 41.85 9.92
N VAL A 501 40.34 41.92 11.22
CA VAL A 501 40.11 43.10 12.09
C VAL A 501 41.37 43.47 12.87
N THR A 502 41.52 44.74 13.23
CA THR A 502 42.64 45.23 14.06
C THR A 502 42.17 46.41 14.92
N PRO A 503 42.24 46.35 16.26
CA PRO A 503 41.85 47.47 17.11
C PRO A 503 42.81 48.66 16.94
N THR A 504 42.25 49.86 17.00
CA THR A 504 43.01 51.12 16.90
C THR A 504 42.99 51.94 18.18
N TYR A 505 41.95 51.80 19.02
CA TYR A 505 41.94 52.37 20.36
C TYR A 505 40.99 51.61 21.30
N PRO A 506 41.46 51.18 22.48
CA PRO A 506 42.87 51.04 22.82
C PRO A 506 43.57 50.06 21.86
N PRO A 507 44.86 50.27 21.48
CA PRO A 507 45.56 49.45 20.49
C PRO A 507 46.12 48.16 21.12
N TYR A 508 45.34 47.52 21.99
CA TYR A 508 45.70 46.30 22.68
C TYR A 508 44.74 45.19 22.29
N ASP A 509 45.30 44.02 22.05
CA ASP A 509 44.57 42.80 21.72
C ASP A 509 45.36 41.62 22.28
N ASP A 510 44.83 41.00 23.31
CA ASP A 510 45.47 39.90 24.01
C ASP A 510 45.42 38.59 23.19
N GLU A 511 44.60 38.50 22.12
CA GLU A 511 44.46 37.30 21.29
C GLU A 511 44.22 37.59 19.79
N THR A 512 45.30 37.80 19.05
CA THR A 512 45.21 38.13 17.61
C THR A 512 44.77 36.98 16.68
N TYR A 513 44.73 35.73 17.14
CA TYR A 513 44.28 34.59 16.31
C TYR A 513 42.83 34.76 15.85
N ASN A 514 42.00 35.35 16.72
CA ASN A 514 40.58 35.50 16.47
C ASN A 514 40.22 36.72 15.58
N ASN A 515 41.24 37.43 15.10
CA ASN A 515 41.10 38.64 14.29
C ASN A 515 40.88 38.36 12.80
N ARG A 516 40.84 37.08 12.39
CA ARG A 516 40.63 36.66 10.99
C ARG A 516 39.46 35.69 10.89
N TYR A 517 38.65 35.85 9.84
CA TYR A 517 37.61 34.90 9.43
C TYR A 517 37.72 34.59 7.93
N PRO A 518 37.73 33.31 7.52
CA PRO A 518 37.88 32.11 8.34
C PRO A 518 39.19 32.12 9.13
N ARG A 519 39.37 31.21 10.09
CA ARG A 519 40.63 31.16 10.86
C ARG A 519 41.81 30.77 9.97
N SER A 520 43.04 31.03 10.42
CA SER A 520 44.23 30.71 9.63
C SER A 520 44.31 29.20 9.34
N GLY A 521 44.33 28.83 8.05
CA GLY A 521 44.24 27.45 7.58
C GLY A 521 42.84 26.97 7.19
N GLU A 522 41.81 27.80 7.37
CA GLU A 522 40.44 27.55 6.92
C GLU A 522 40.10 28.37 5.66
N THR A 523 39.11 27.88 4.91
CA THR A 523 38.59 28.50 3.68
C THR A 523 37.07 28.61 3.73
N PHE A 524 36.53 29.76 3.30
CA PHE A 524 35.09 29.97 3.15
C PHE A 524 34.81 30.14 1.67
N VAL A 525 33.96 29.28 1.12
CA VAL A 525 33.67 29.21 -0.31
C VAL A 525 32.20 29.48 -0.58
N PHE A 526 31.92 30.37 -1.53
CA PHE A 526 30.59 30.57 -2.10
C PHE A 526 30.61 30.26 -3.61
N ASN A 527 29.45 29.91 -4.19
CA ASN A 527 29.36 29.46 -5.58
C ASN A 527 28.57 30.45 -6.44
N VAL A 528 29.04 30.67 -7.67
CA VAL A 528 28.37 31.42 -8.73
C VAL A 528 27.97 30.44 -9.84
N ALA A 529 26.71 30.48 -10.28
CA ALA A 529 26.16 29.56 -11.29
C ALA A 529 25.33 30.31 -12.37
N TYR A 530 24.98 29.61 -13.44
CA TYR A 530 24.05 30.11 -14.46
C TYR A 530 22.63 30.25 -13.90
N ASP A 531 21.82 31.09 -14.56
CA ASP A 531 20.44 31.32 -14.13
C ASP A 531 19.59 30.06 -14.30
N VAL A 532 19.67 29.44 -15.48
CA VAL A 532 19.04 28.17 -15.83
C VAL A 532 20.13 27.16 -16.20
N GLU A 533 20.09 25.97 -15.61
CA GLU A 533 20.90 24.81 -16.00
C GLU A 533 20.15 23.55 -15.54
N ALA A 534 19.69 22.72 -16.48
CA ALA A 534 18.99 21.48 -16.27
C ALA A 534 19.91 20.29 -16.59
N GLU A 535 19.66 19.17 -15.91
CA GLU A 535 20.42 17.94 -16.08
C GLU A 535 19.48 16.75 -16.10
N ALA A 536 19.62 15.88 -17.09
CA ALA A 536 19.04 14.54 -17.06
C ALA A 536 19.91 13.66 -16.15
N LYS A 537 19.54 13.52 -14.88
CA LYS A 537 20.41 12.92 -13.85
C LYS A 537 20.45 11.39 -13.89
N SER A 538 19.29 10.74 -13.89
CA SER A 538 19.24 9.27 -13.79
C SER A 538 17.90 8.66 -14.18
N VAL A 539 17.90 7.36 -14.50
CA VAL A 539 16.70 6.55 -14.75
C VAL A 539 16.45 5.59 -13.58
N LEU A 540 15.26 5.68 -12.99
CA LEU A 540 14.78 4.78 -11.93
C LEU A 540 14.04 3.57 -12.49
N VAL A 541 13.23 3.77 -13.54
CA VAL A 541 12.50 2.71 -14.24
C VAL A 541 12.77 2.84 -15.74
N PRO A 542 13.23 1.78 -16.42
CA PRO A 542 13.36 0.40 -15.94
C PRO A 542 14.48 0.16 -14.92
N GLU A 543 14.27 -0.85 -14.06
CA GLU A 543 15.33 -1.50 -13.28
C GLU A 543 16.35 -2.17 -14.24
N ASP A 544 17.38 -2.81 -13.69
CA ASP A 544 18.42 -3.48 -14.52
C ASP A 544 17.85 -4.65 -15.32
N SER A 545 16.76 -5.25 -14.86
CA SER A 545 16.05 -6.32 -15.55
C SER A 545 14.53 -6.15 -15.49
N VAL A 546 13.86 -6.37 -16.61
CA VAL A 546 12.39 -6.42 -16.73
C VAL A 546 11.96 -7.64 -17.54
N PHE A 547 10.69 -8.02 -17.49
CA PHE A 547 10.18 -9.22 -18.16
C PHE A 547 9.51 -8.90 -19.49
N VAL A 548 9.64 -9.81 -20.47
CA VAL A 548 8.95 -9.72 -21.77
C VAL A 548 7.44 -9.53 -21.54
N GLY A 549 6.85 -8.57 -22.26
CA GLY A 549 5.41 -8.28 -22.24
C GLY A 549 4.91 -7.55 -20.98
N ARG A 550 5.74 -7.33 -19.95
CA ARG A 550 5.32 -6.58 -18.75
C ARG A 550 5.31 -5.07 -19.04
N PRO A 551 4.16 -4.39 -18.91
CA PRO A 551 4.11 -2.94 -19.10
C PRO A 551 4.84 -2.21 -17.97
N PHE A 552 5.54 -1.13 -18.29
CA PHE A 552 6.05 -0.18 -17.29
C PHE A 552 6.08 1.24 -17.85
N ARG A 553 6.15 2.24 -16.97
CA ARG A 553 6.34 3.65 -17.35
C ARG A 553 7.75 4.08 -17.00
N VAL A 554 8.43 4.77 -17.91
CA VAL A 554 9.76 5.31 -17.64
C VAL A 554 9.67 6.27 -16.47
N ARG A 555 10.58 6.13 -15.51
CA ARG A 555 10.69 7.02 -14.36
C ARG A 555 12.12 7.53 -14.27
N ALA A 556 12.26 8.84 -14.18
CA ALA A 556 13.53 9.52 -14.32
C ALA A 556 13.68 10.63 -13.29
N VAL A 557 14.92 10.96 -12.95
CA VAL A 557 15.28 12.10 -12.10
C VAL A 557 15.97 13.13 -12.96
N PHE A 558 15.53 14.38 -12.83
CA PHE A 558 16.11 15.57 -13.43
C PHE A 558 16.66 16.46 -12.33
N GLN A 559 17.73 17.19 -12.61
CA GLN A 559 18.42 18.08 -11.67
C GLN A 559 18.52 19.49 -12.24
N ASN A 560 18.61 20.50 -11.38
CA ASN A 560 18.83 21.89 -11.76
C ASN A 560 20.14 22.38 -11.11
N ASN A 561 21.18 22.65 -11.89
CA ASN A 561 22.43 23.19 -11.35
C ASN A 561 22.47 24.73 -11.33
N GLY A 562 21.46 25.40 -11.89
CA GLY A 562 21.31 26.86 -11.91
C GLY A 562 20.77 27.47 -10.61
N VAL A 563 20.51 28.79 -10.64
CA VAL A 563 19.97 29.56 -9.50
C VAL A 563 18.47 29.86 -9.58
N GLY A 564 17.88 29.82 -10.77
CA GLY A 564 16.44 29.97 -10.99
C GLY A 564 15.71 28.63 -10.91
N VAL A 565 14.41 28.66 -10.59
CA VAL A 565 13.53 27.49 -10.75
C VAL A 565 13.28 27.30 -12.24
N ILE A 566 13.37 26.07 -12.74
CA ILE A 566 13.09 25.76 -14.14
C ILE A 566 11.65 25.25 -14.20
N SER A 567 10.75 26.06 -14.74
CA SER A 567 9.34 25.70 -14.87
C SER A 567 9.02 25.27 -16.31
N ASP A 568 8.04 24.38 -16.44
CA ASP A 568 7.50 23.88 -17.72
C ASP A 568 8.56 23.33 -18.70
N ALA A 569 9.61 22.67 -18.20
CA ALA A 569 10.68 22.13 -19.04
C ALA A 569 10.20 20.91 -19.84
N PRO A 570 10.26 20.94 -21.19
CA PRO A 570 10.00 19.76 -22.00
C PRO A 570 10.99 18.64 -21.69
N ALA A 571 10.48 17.44 -21.46
CA ALA A 571 11.27 16.23 -21.27
C ALA A 571 10.79 15.10 -22.18
N TYR A 572 11.73 14.24 -22.57
CA TYR A 572 11.46 13.11 -23.43
C TYR A 572 12.16 11.85 -22.93
N ALA A 573 11.62 10.70 -23.29
CA ALA A 573 12.25 9.40 -23.12
C ALA A 573 12.08 8.57 -24.39
N TYR A 574 13.10 7.79 -24.73
CA TYR A 574 13.01 6.81 -25.80
C TYR A 574 13.78 5.54 -25.44
N ILE A 575 13.33 4.41 -25.99
CA ILE A 575 13.95 3.10 -25.77
C ILE A 575 14.35 2.54 -27.13
N VAL A 576 15.60 2.08 -27.22
CA VAL A 576 16.20 1.45 -28.39
C VAL A 576 16.48 -0.02 -28.08
N LYS A 577 16.13 -0.92 -28.99
CA LYS A 577 16.57 -2.31 -28.90
C LYS A 577 18.02 -2.40 -29.35
N MET A 578 18.91 -2.95 -28.52
CA MET A 578 20.35 -3.02 -28.80
C MET A 578 20.73 -4.23 -29.68
N GLU A 579 19.93 -4.45 -30.71
CA GLU A 579 20.11 -5.48 -31.73
C GLU A 579 19.86 -4.84 -33.11
N PRO A 580 20.65 -5.14 -34.15
CA PRO A 580 20.42 -4.58 -35.49
C PRO A 580 18.97 -4.77 -35.94
N PRO A 581 18.29 -3.72 -36.48
CA PRO A 581 18.85 -2.44 -36.96
C PRO A 581 18.93 -1.30 -35.93
N TYR A 582 18.86 -1.57 -34.63
CA TYR A 582 18.88 -0.57 -33.54
C TYR A 582 17.68 0.40 -33.56
N ASP A 583 16.49 -0.15 -33.76
CA ASP A 583 15.26 0.65 -33.83
C ASP A 583 14.89 1.27 -32.48
N THR A 584 14.40 2.52 -32.54
CA THR A 584 13.66 3.12 -31.44
C THR A 584 12.28 2.46 -31.37
N VAL A 585 12.06 1.65 -30.34
CA VAL A 585 10.83 0.86 -30.15
C VAL A 585 9.79 1.56 -29.28
N PHE A 586 10.17 2.68 -28.65
CA PHE A 586 9.31 3.46 -27.78
C PHE A 586 9.81 4.90 -27.69
N ARG A 587 8.87 5.85 -27.67
CA ARG A 587 9.13 7.27 -27.43
C ARG A 587 7.94 7.86 -26.69
N THR A 588 8.21 8.73 -25.74
CA THR A 588 7.21 9.43 -24.95
C THR A 588 7.77 10.79 -24.50
N THR A 589 6.89 11.76 -24.30
CA THR A 589 7.23 13.13 -23.92
C THR A 589 6.34 13.61 -22.78
N THR A 590 6.84 14.53 -21.97
CA THR A 590 6.07 15.18 -20.92
C THR A 590 6.63 16.58 -20.65
N ILE A 591 5.93 17.35 -19.81
CA ILE A 591 6.38 18.66 -19.34
C ILE A 591 6.65 18.54 -17.85
N ILE A 592 7.89 18.83 -17.44
CA ILE A 592 8.25 18.89 -16.03
C ILE A 592 7.78 20.24 -15.52
N GLN A 593 6.78 20.23 -14.64
CA GLN A 593 6.19 21.46 -14.11
C GLN A 593 7.24 22.33 -13.42
N ASP A 594 8.06 21.75 -12.55
CA ASP A 594 9.18 22.45 -11.91
C ASP A 594 10.39 21.53 -11.69
N ILE A 595 11.60 22.06 -11.95
CA ILE A 595 12.87 21.55 -11.43
C ILE A 595 13.41 22.59 -10.43
N PRO A 596 13.28 22.33 -9.11
CA PRO A 596 13.61 23.29 -8.06
C PRO A 596 15.11 23.60 -8.02
N THR A 597 15.50 24.73 -7.41
CA THR A 597 16.89 25.12 -7.18
C THR A 597 17.28 24.99 -5.69
N GLY A 598 18.55 25.17 -5.36
CA GLY A 598 19.06 25.15 -3.99
C GLY A 598 19.41 23.74 -3.49
N ARG A 599 19.05 23.43 -2.24
CA ARG A 599 19.47 22.19 -1.56
C ARG A 599 18.76 20.94 -2.05
N ASN A 600 17.52 21.10 -2.51
CA ASN A 600 16.71 20.05 -3.12
C ASN A 600 16.50 20.44 -4.59
N ASN A 601 17.51 20.20 -5.42
CA ASN A 601 17.52 20.65 -6.81
C ASN A 601 17.14 19.56 -7.81
N ILE A 602 16.31 18.59 -7.41
CA ILE A 602 15.94 17.44 -8.24
C ILE A 602 14.41 17.25 -8.29
N THR A 603 13.92 16.75 -9.42
CA THR A 603 12.52 16.34 -9.62
C THR A 603 12.47 14.93 -10.21
N THR A 604 11.56 14.10 -9.71
CA THR A 604 11.28 12.77 -10.29
C THR A 604 10.04 12.84 -11.16
N VAL A 605 10.14 12.30 -12.38
CA VAL A 605 9.08 12.35 -13.39
C VAL A 605 8.70 10.94 -13.80
N ILE A 606 7.40 10.67 -13.91
CA ILE A 606 6.85 9.45 -14.50
C ILE A 606 6.30 9.82 -15.87
N PHE A 607 6.85 9.23 -16.92
CA PHE A 607 6.37 9.47 -18.27
C PHE A 607 4.98 8.87 -18.48
N PRO A 608 4.12 9.51 -19.30
CA PRO A 608 2.71 9.18 -19.38
C PRO A 608 2.45 7.80 -20.00
N ASP A 609 3.28 7.36 -20.96
CA ASP A 609 3.00 6.16 -21.74
C ASP A 609 3.65 4.89 -21.15
N ASN A 610 2.96 3.76 -21.26
CA ASN A 610 3.54 2.45 -20.94
C ASN A 610 4.39 1.95 -22.12
N PHE A 611 5.62 1.53 -21.85
CA PHE A 611 6.37 0.65 -22.75
C PHE A 611 6.05 -0.81 -22.43
N ILE A 612 5.84 -1.63 -23.47
CA ILE A 612 5.61 -3.07 -23.37
C ILE A 612 6.73 -3.77 -24.16
N PRO A 613 7.72 -4.37 -23.48
CA PRO A 613 8.84 -5.02 -24.15
C PRO A 613 8.39 -6.20 -25.01
N PRO A 614 8.60 -6.20 -26.34
CA PRO A 614 8.06 -7.23 -27.21
C PRO A 614 8.88 -8.54 -27.21
N THR A 615 10.19 -8.45 -26.98
CA THR A 615 11.12 -9.59 -27.06
C THR A 615 12.20 -9.49 -25.99
N ALA A 616 12.79 -10.62 -25.60
CA ALA A 616 13.96 -10.63 -24.73
C ALA A 616 15.18 -10.03 -25.47
N GLY A 617 16.11 -9.46 -24.71
CA GLY A 617 17.34 -8.85 -25.24
C GLY A 617 17.79 -7.64 -24.44
N THR A 618 18.88 -7.02 -24.89
CA THR A 618 19.39 -5.79 -24.29
C THR A 618 18.73 -4.57 -24.91
N TYR A 619 18.32 -3.62 -24.06
CA TYR A 619 17.71 -2.37 -24.47
C TYR A 619 18.46 -1.19 -23.84
N LYS A 620 18.43 -0.03 -24.53
CA LYS A 620 18.93 1.24 -24.02
C LYS A 620 17.77 2.19 -23.83
N VAL A 621 17.58 2.69 -22.62
CA VAL A 621 16.67 3.79 -22.31
C VAL A 621 17.47 5.08 -22.26
N CYS A 622 16.99 6.12 -22.92
CA CYS A 622 17.56 7.45 -22.85
C CYS A 622 16.45 8.44 -22.43
N ILE A 623 16.81 9.36 -21.57
CA ILE A 623 15.97 10.45 -21.09
C ILE A 623 16.66 11.76 -21.41
N GLY A 624 15.88 12.79 -21.74
CA GLY A 624 16.42 14.12 -21.88
C GLY A 624 15.46 15.20 -21.43
N VAL A 625 16.04 16.35 -21.10
CA VAL A 625 15.35 17.57 -20.73
C VAL A 625 15.84 18.71 -21.62
N LYS A 626 14.97 19.67 -21.89
CA LYS A 626 15.34 20.91 -22.55
C LYS A 626 14.82 22.07 -21.73
N ALA A 627 15.71 22.93 -21.24
CA ALA A 627 15.34 24.14 -20.54
C ALA A 627 15.76 25.38 -21.35
N ASP A 628 14.85 26.33 -21.52
CA ASP A 628 15.18 27.56 -22.26
C ASP A 628 16.19 28.39 -21.46
N GLY A 629 17.31 28.75 -22.10
CA GLY A 629 18.38 29.51 -21.47
C GLY A 629 19.44 28.66 -20.76
N ASP A 630 19.38 27.33 -20.90
CA ASP A 630 20.45 26.42 -20.47
C ASP A 630 21.66 26.50 -21.42
N PRO A 631 22.84 26.92 -20.94
CA PRO A 631 24.05 26.99 -21.75
C PRO A 631 24.86 25.68 -21.77
N VAL A 632 24.51 24.66 -20.97
CA VAL A 632 25.29 23.41 -20.82
C VAL A 632 24.53 22.23 -21.43
N GLU A 633 24.69 22.01 -22.73
CA GLU A 633 23.93 20.95 -23.42
C GLU A 633 24.45 19.52 -23.15
N THR A 634 25.63 19.36 -22.53
CA THR A 634 26.31 18.05 -22.41
C THR A 634 25.68 17.09 -21.41
N ASN A 635 24.85 17.60 -20.49
CA ASN A 635 24.15 16.85 -19.45
C ASN A 635 22.62 16.86 -19.64
N ASP A 636 22.14 17.31 -20.79
CA ASP A 636 20.72 17.30 -21.16
C ASP A 636 20.19 15.90 -21.45
N GLU A 637 21.05 14.92 -21.72
CA GLU A 637 20.67 13.52 -22.01
C GLU A 637 21.42 12.53 -21.12
N TYR A 638 20.70 11.55 -20.58
CA TYR A 638 21.25 10.40 -19.87
C TYR A 638 20.69 9.10 -20.41
N CYS A 639 21.57 8.12 -20.63
CA CYS A 639 21.22 6.79 -21.12
C CYS A 639 21.66 5.69 -20.17
N LYS A 640 20.85 4.63 -20.06
CA LYS A 640 21.13 3.42 -19.29
C LYS A 640 20.78 2.17 -20.11
N LEU A 641 21.57 1.10 -19.95
CA LEU A 641 21.25 -0.23 -20.47
C LEU A 641 20.41 -1.01 -19.45
N PHE A 642 19.45 -1.78 -19.94
CA PHE A 642 18.68 -2.75 -19.14
C PHE A 642 18.40 -4.02 -19.94
N GLN A 643 18.13 -5.12 -19.24
CA GLN A 643 17.83 -6.41 -19.84
C GLN A 643 16.34 -6.70 -19.82
N VAL A 644 15.80 -7.13 -20.96
CA VAL A 644 14.48 -7.76 -21.03
C VAL A 644 14.70 -9.26 -21.03
N VAL A 645 14.23 -9.94 -19.98
CA VAL A 645 14.42 -11.39 -19.78
C VAL A 645 13.12 -12.16 -20.02
N HIS A 646 13.26 -13.44 -20.35
CA HIS A 646 12.12 -14.35 -20.45
C HIS A 646 11.37 -14.46 -19.11
N ALA A 647 10.06 -14.72 -19.21
CA ALA A 647 9.21 -14.96 -18.07
C ALA A 647 9.28 -16.43 -17.63
N MET A 648 8.35 -16.89 -16.79
CA MET A 648 8.36 -18.26 -16.29
C MET A 648 8.09 -19.28 -17.40
N ALA A 649 8.77 -20.43 -17.34
CA ALA A 649 8.54 -21.59 -18.21
C ALA A 649 9.09 -22.88 -17.57
N GLY A 650 8.39 -23.98 -17.76
CA GLY A 650 8.74 -25.30 -17.25
C GLY A 650 8.21 -25.59 -15.85
N THR A 651 8.83 -26.55 -15.17
CA THR A 651 8.38 -27.03 -13.86
C THR A 651 9.06 -26.29 -12.70
N TYR A 652 8.23 -25.88 -11.74
CA TYR A 652 8.58 -25.29 -10.46
C TYR A 652 7.94 -26.12 -9.34
N THR A 653 8.53 -26.09 -8.15
CA THR A 653 7.96 -26.76 -6.97
C THR A 653 7.43 -25.72 -5.99
N ILE A 654 6.42 -26.10 -5.21
CA ILE A 654 5.91 -25.29 -4.11
C ILE A 654 5.96 -26.13 -2.83
N GLY A 655 6.60 -25.61 -1.80
CA GLY A 655 6.69 -26.24 -0.49
C GLY A 655 8.10 -26.20 0.11
N THR A 656 8.26 -26.93 1.20
CA THR A 656 9.45 -26.96 2.04
C THR A 656 10.47 -28.02 1.61
N THR A 657 10.06 -28.96 0.75
CA THR A 657 10.91 -30.10 0.34
C THR A 657 12.19 -29.67 -0.38
N TYR A 658 12.16 -28.60 -1.18
CA TYR A 658 13.30 -28.12 -1.97
C TYR A 658 13.67 -26.66 -1.65
N LEU A 659 13.59 -26.25 -0.39
CA LEU A 659 13.99 -24.89 0.02
C LEU A 659 15.43 -24.56 -0.42
N GLY A 660 15.63 -23.34 -0.90
CA GLY A 660 16.90 -22.87 -1.46
C GLY A 660 17.10 -23.16 -2.95
N ASN A 661 16.28 -24.00 -3.58
CA ASN A 661 16.29 -24.17 -5.04
C ASN A 661 15.66 -22.94 -5.73
N PRO A 662 16.30 -22.34 -6.75
CA PRO A 662 15.76 -21.16 -7.46
C PRO A 662 14.44 -21.42 -8.21
N ARG A 663 14.06 -22.70 -8.40
CA ARG A 663 12.75 -23.10 -8.97
C ARG A 663 11.77 -23.62 -7.91
N ASN A 664 12.03 -23.39 -6.62
CA ASN A 664 11.13 -23.73 -5.54
C ASN A 664 10.58 -22.47 -4.87
N TYR A 665 9.26 -22.41 -4.69
CA TYR A 665 8.60 -21.40 -3.88
C TYR A 665 8.28 -21.97 -2.50
N PRO A 666 8.57 -21.24 -1.40
CA PRO A 666 8.19 -21.69 -0.06
C PRO A 666 6.68 -21.82 0.13
N THR A 667 5.90 -20.89 -0.44
CA THR A 667 4.44 -20.86 -0.30
C THR A 667 3.72 -20.73 -1.65
N ILE A 668 2.43 -21.05 -1.67
CA ILE A 668 1.57 -20.83 -2.84
C ILE A 668 1.48 -19.34 -3.17
N GLN A 669 1.45 -18.46 -2.16
CA GLN A 669 1.37 -17.02 -2.39
C GLN A 669 2.63 -16.48 -3.08
N ASP A 670 3.82 -16.99 -2.72
CA ASP A 670 5.08 -16.60 -3.37
C ASP A 670 5.10 -16.99 -4.85
N ALA A 671 4.63 -18.21 -5.17
CA ALA A 671 4.51 -18.67 -6.54
C ALA A 671 3.55 -17.80 -7.37
N ILE A 672 2.40 -17.41 -6.79
CA ILE A 672 1.40 -16.57 -7.46
C ILE A 672 1.92 -15.13 -7.63
N ASN A 673 2.58 -14.57 -6.62
CA ASN A 673 3.20 -13.24 -6.71
C ASN A 673 4.22 -13.19 -7.86
N ASP A 674 5.06 -14.21 -7.98
CA ASP A 674 6.06 -14.27 -9.04
C ASP A 674 5.42 -14.55 -10.40
N LEU A 675 4.32 -15.30 -10.45
CA LEU A 675 3.52 -15.49 -11.66
C LEU A 675 2.94 -14.18 -12.19
N PHE A 676 2.35 -13.34 -11.32
CA PHE A 676 1.89 -11.99 -11.71
C PHE A 676 3.04 -11.05 -12.05
N LYS A 677 4.15 -11.12 -11.30
CA LYS A 677 5.34 -10.28 -11.51
C LYS A 677 6.02 -10.57 -12.84
N ARG A 678 6.24 -11.84 -13.16
CA ARG A 678 7.02 -12.26 -14.33
C ARG A 678 6.16 -12.54 -15.55
N GLY A 679 4.97 -13.11 -15.37
CA GLY A 679 4.20 -13.74 -16.43
C GLY A 679 4.78 -15.09 -16.85
N VAL A 680 4.36 -15.57 -18.02
CA VAL A 680 4.78 -16.84 -18.61
C VAL A 680 5.25 -16.66 -20.06
N THR A 681 6.27 -17.42 -20.47
CA THR A 681 6.74 -17.48 -21.88
C THR A 681 6.71 -18.91 -22.45
N GLY A 682 6.30 -19.87 -21.62
CA GLY A 682 6.06 -21.27 -21.96
C GLY A 682 5.08 -21.87 -20.95
N PRO A 683 4.64 -23.13 -21.12
CA PRO A 683 3.84 -23.82 -20.11
C PRO A 683 4.54 -23.82 -18.75
N VAL A 684 3.79 -23.49 -17.69
CA VAL A 684 4.28 -23.52 -16.30
C VAL A 684 3.57 -24.60 -15.53
N VAL A 685 4.34 -25.41 -14.82
CA VAL A 685 3.82 -26.47 -13.94
C VAL A 685 4.32 -26.25 -12.52
N PHE A 686 3.41 -26.01 -11.59
CA PHE A 686 3.68 -25.98 -10.15
C PHE A 686 3.39 -27.36 -9.53
N GLU A 687 4.45 -28.04 -9.08
CA GLU A 687 4.36 -29.31 -8.36
C GLU A 687 4.32 -29.09 -6.84
N LEU A 688 3.24 -29.55 -6.22
CA LEU A 688 3.05 -29.51 -4.78
C LEU A 688 3.78 -30.68 -4.11
N THR A 689 4.76 -30.38 -3.26
CA THR A 689 5.63 -31.36 -2.60
C THR A 689 5.19 -31.74 -1.19
N ASP A 690 4.48 -30.85 -0.51
CA ASP A 690 4.15 -30.98 0.91
C ASP A 690 2.75 -31.58 1.10
N ALA A 691 2.50 -32.13 2.28
CA ALA A 691 1.21 -32.72 2.61
C ALA A 691 0.14 -31.65 2.92
N TYR A 692 0.57 -30.45 3.28
CA TYR A 692 -0.30 -29.43 3.85
C TYR A 692 0.16 -28.04 3.46
N TYR A 693 -0.79 -27.21 3.04
CA TYR A 693 -0.59 -25.80 2.70
C TYR A 693 -1.69 -24.96 3.33
N GLU A 694 -1.33 -23.77 3.80
CA GLU A 694 -2.27 -22.72 4.20
C GLU A 694 -2.02 -21.48 3.35
N VAL A 695 -3.11 -20.83 2.95
CA VAL A 695 -3.07 -19.61 2.14
C VAL A 695 -4.29 -18.75 2.46
N GLY A 696 -4.15 -17.43 2.33
CA GLY A 696 -5.20 -16.46 2.63
C GLY A 696 -5.34 -16.12 4.11
N ASN A 697 -6.37 -15.33 4.44
CA ASN A 697 -6.66 -14.85 5.78
C ASN A 697 -8.17 -14.79 6.03
N ILE A 698 -8.65 -15.50 7.05
CA ILE A 698 -10.08 -15.58 7.42
C ILE A 698 -10.63 -14.24 7.95
N ASN A 699 -9.76 -13.38 8.47
CA ASN A 699 -10.14 -12.08 9.03
C ASN A 699 -10.09 -10.95 7.99
N SER A 700 -9.70 -11.25 6.75
CA SER A 700 -9.66 -10.28 5.65
C SER A 700 -10.85 -10.52 4.71
N PRO A 701 -11.57 -9.48 4.24
CA PRO A 701 -12.70 -9.60 3.32
C PRO A 701 -12.26 -9.93 1.88
N LEU A 702 -11.26 -10.80 1.72
CA LEU A 702 -10.63 -11.18 0.46
C LEU A 702 -10.80 -12.69 0.20
N PRO A 703 -10.70 -13.13 -1.06
CA PRO A 703 -10.54 -14.56 -1.36
C PRO A 703 -9.24 -15.10 -0.75
N ALA A 704 -9.12 -16.42 -0.58
CA ALA A 704 -7.88 -17.01 -0.08
C ALA A 704 -6.76 -16.91 -1.13
N ILE A 705 -7.11 -17.14 -2.39
CA ILE A 705 -6.27 -16.97 -3.57
C ILE A 705 -7.03 -16.12 -4.59
N ASP A 706 -6.37 -15.08 -5.09
CA ASP A 706 -6.86 -14.23 -6.17
C ASP A 706 -6.00 -14.40 -7.42
N LEU A 707 -6.61 -14.94 -8.48
CA LEU A 707 -6.05 -15.11 -9.81
C LEU A 707 -6.83 -14.30 -10.85
N THR A 708 -7.50 -13.23 -10.41
CA THR A 708 -8.19 -12.31 -11.31
C THR A 708 -7.22 -11.40 -12.04
N SER A 709 -7.66 -10.81 -13.14
CA SER A 709 -6.88 -9.97 -14.07
C SER A 709 -5.87 -10.73 -14.95
N LYS A 710 -5.17 -9.98 -15.81
CA LYS A 710 -4.23 -10.52 -16.80
C LYS A 710 -2.93 -10.99 -16.14
N ILE A 711 -2.54 -12.22 -16.44
CA ILE A 711 -1.17 -12.72 -16.24
C ILE A 711 -0.50 -12.71 -17.62
N ILE A 712 0.63 -12.02 -17.74
CA ILE A 712 1.30 -11.81 -19.02
C ILE A 712 1.67 -13.15 -19.67
N GLY A 713 1.35 -13.29 -20.96
CA GLY A 713 1.80 -14.40 -21.80
C GLY A 713 0.98 -15.70 -21.71
N VAL A 714 -0.06 -15.75 -20.87
CA VAL A 714 -0.96 -16.91 -20.77
C VAL A 714 -1.75 -17.10 -22.07
N SER A 715 -1.79 -18.34 -22.57
CA SER A 715 -2.45 -18.71 -23.83
C SER A 715 -2.80 -20.21 -23.83
N PRO A 716 -3.47 -20.74 -24.87
CA PRO A 716 -3.62 -22.20 -25.04
C PRO A 716 -2.30 -22.97 -25.00
N GLU A 717 -1.21 -22.36 -25.46
CA GLU A 717 0.14 -22.93 -25.48
C GLU A 717 0.87 -22.72 -24.15
N ASN A 718 0.65 -21.58 -23.48
CA ASN A 718 1.31 -21.21 -22.23
C ASN A 718 0.37 -21.37 -21.03
N THR A 719 -0.04 -22.61 -20.76
CA THR A 719 -0.94 -22.94 -19.64
C THR A 719 -0.25 -22.86 -18.29
N ILE A 720 -1.02 -22.66 -17.22
CA ILE A 720 -0.55 -22.72 -15.83
C ILE A 720 -1.18 -23.92 -15.12
N THR A 721 -0.38 -24.90 -14.73
CA THR A 721 -0.85 -26.14 -14.11
C THR A 721 -0.39 -26.26 -12.67
N PHE A 722 -1.32 -26.56 -11.75
CA PHE A 722 -1.05 -26.98 -10.38
C PHE A 722 -1.34 -28.47 -10.25
N LYS A 723 -0.33 -29.26 -9.85
CA LYS A 723 -0.47 -30.72 -9.73
C LYS A 723 0.33 -31.27 -8.54
N PRO A 724 0.02 -32.47 -8.01
CA PRO A 724 0.88 -33.10 -7.01
C PRO A 724 2.23 -33.47 -7.63
N SER A 725 3.30 -33.40 -6.84
CA SER A 725 4.56 -34.07 -7.15
C SER A 725 4.36 -35.58 -7.30
N ILE A 726 5.30 -36.28 -7.95
CA ILE A 726 5.23 -37.74 -8.16
C ILE A 726 4.96 -38.46 -6.83
N MET A 727 5.69 -38.12 -5.77
CA MET A 727 5.55 -38.76 -4.45
C MET A 727 4.17 -38.54 -3.83
N ARG A 728 3.57 -37.35 -4.00
CA ARG A 728 2.22 -37.06 -3.50
C ARG A 728 1.13 -37.66 -4.38
N SER A 729 1.39 -37.85 -5.68
CA SER A 729 0.40 -38.40 -6.61
C SER A 729 0.03 -39.87 -6.38
N LEU A 730 0.78 -40.59 -5.53
CA LEU A 730 0.60 -42.02 -5.25
C LEU A 730 -0.57 -42.32 -4.30
N SER A 731 -1.11 -41.32 -3.60
CA SER A 731 -2.15 -41.53 -2.59
C SER A 731 -3.26 -40.51 -2.68
N ARG A 732 -4.50 -40.96 -2.44
CA ARG A 732 -5.69 -40.10 -2.42
C ARG A 732 -5.64 -39.09 -1.27
N GLY A 733 -5.96 -37.83 -1.55
CA GLY A 733 -5.99 -36.75 -0.55
C GLY A 733 -4.68 -36.51 0.19
N SER A 734 -3.54 -36.86 -0.39
CA SER A 734 -2.21 -36.72 0.24
C SER A 734 -1.77 -35.27 0.46
N ILE A 735 -2.43 -34.31 -0.21
CA ILE A 735 -2.18 -32.88 -0.12
C ILE A 735 -3.48 -32.19 0.31
N THR A 736 -3.45 -31.44 1.40
CA THR A 736 -4.54 -30.55 1.81
C THR A 736 -4.11 -29.11 1.65
N ILE A 737 -4.85 -28.34 0.85
CA ILE A 737 -4.72 -26.88 0.74
C ILE A 737 -5.88 -26.27 1.50
N LYS A 738 -5.58 -25.71 2.67
CA LYS A 738 -6.55 -24.96 3.47
C LYS A 738 -6.61 -23.52 2.98
N LEU A 739 -7.76 -23.15 2.45
CA LEU A 739 -8.05 -21.85 1.86
C LEU A 739 -8.73 -20.97 2.92
N ASN A 740 -7.99 -20.07 3.56
CA ASN A 740 -8.53 -19.15 4.56
C ASN A 740 -9.10 -17.90 3.88
N SER A 741 -10.42 -17.69 3.94
CA SER A 741 -11.07 -16.54 3.29
C SER A 741 -12.13 -15.89 4.17
N GLY A 742 -12.07 -14.56 4.35
CA GLY A 742 -13.18 -13.82 4.94
C GLY A 742 -14.30 -13.51 3.94
N ALA A 743 -14.02 -13.47 2.63
CA ALA A 743 -15.04 -13.32 1.58
C ALA A 743 -15.90 -14.58 1.36
N GLY A 744 -15.48 -15.74 1.88
CA GLY A 744 -16.12 -17.03 1.59
C GLY A 744 -15.72 -17.62 0.24
N ILE A 745 -14.64 -17.10 -0.38
CA ILE A 745 -14.15 -17.53 -1.68
C ILE A 745 -12.75 -18.12 -1.52
N GLY A 746 -12.58 -19.38 -1.89
CA GLY A 746 -11.29 -20.05 -1.86
C GLY A 746 -10.36 -19.51 -2.95
N ILE A 747 -10.65 -19.85 -4.20
CA ILE A 747 -9.88 -19.44 -5.38
C ILE A 747 -10.79 -18.62 -6.29
N LEU A 748 -10.42 -17.36 -6.53
CA LEU A 748 -11.13 -16.44 -7.42
C LEU A 748 -10.40 -16.31 -8.75
N ILE A 749 -11.10 -16.49 -9.88
CA ILE A 749 -10.56 -16.35 -11.24
C ILE A 749 -11.54 -15.53 -12.06
N GLY A 750 -11.07 -14.59 -12.89
CA GLY A 750 -11.92 -13.80 -13.78
C GLY A 750 -11.42 -12.38 -14.03
N GLN A 751 -12.29 -11.54 -14.58
CA GLN A 751 -12.02 -10.13 -14.85
C GLN A 751 -12.00 -9.31 -13.56
N ASN A 752 -10.96 -8.49 -13.37
CA ASN A 752 -10.86 -7.55 -12.25
C ASN A 752 -9.87 -6.43 -12.58
N ALA A 753 -10.29 -5.17 -12.40
CA ALA A 753 -9.42 -4.00 -12.57
C ALA A 753 -8.61 -3.66 -11.30
N SER A 754 -9.00 -4.22 -10.16
CA SER A 754 -8.40 -3.98 -8.85
C SER A 754 -8.16 -5.30 -8.10
N PRO A 755 -7.32 -6.21 -8.65
CA PRO A 755 -6.95 -7.46 -8.00
C PRO A 755 -6.19 -7.20 -6.69
N SER A 756 -6.29 -8.15 -5.75
CA SER A 756 -5.58 -8.06 -4.46
C SER A 756 -4.08 -8.28 -4.56
N ASN A 757 -3.60 -8.85 -5.67
CA ASN A 757 -2.16 -9.03 -5.91
C ASN A 757 -1.52 -7.73 -6.41
N SER A 758 -0.62 -7.14 -5.63
CA SER A 758 0.06 -5.88 -5.97
C SER A 758 0.99 -5.98 -7.19
N TYR A 759 1.37 -7.19 -7.62
CA TYR A 759 2.18 -7.41 -8.82
C TYR A 759 1.36 -7.51 -10.11
N ALA A 760 0.02 -7.43 -10.02
CA ALA A 760 -0.84 -7.55 -11.18
C ALA A 760 -0.61 -6.40 -12.18
N PRO A 761 -0.34 -6.71 -13.47
CA PRO A 761 -0.04 -5.69 -14.48
C PRO A 761 -1.10 -4.59 -14.63
N VAL A 762 -2.37 -4.89 -14.35
CA VAL A 762 -3.48 -3.92 -14.43
C VAL A 762 -3.29 -2.72 -13.49
N LEU A 763 -2.51 -2.85 -12.41
CA LEU A 763 -2.22 -1.77 -11.46
C LEU A 763 -1.08 -0.84 -11.93
N GLU A 764 -0.32 -1.24 -12.96
CA GLU A 764 0.84 -0.49 -13.48
C GLU A 764 0.54 0.27 -14.77
N VAL A 765 -0.60 -0.01 -15.40
CA VAL A 765 -0.98 0.55 -16.69
C VAL A 765 -1.80 1.83 -16.59
N VAL A 766 -1.72 2.64 -17.65
CA VAL A 766 -2.56 3.84 -17.79
C VAL A 766 -4.05 3.51 -17.94
N PRO A 767 -4.94 4.44 -17.55
CA PRO A 767 -6.39 4.23 -17.60
C PRO A 767 -6.91 3.76 -18.97
N SER A 768 -6.32 4.24 -20.07
CA SER A 768 -6.75 3.90 -21.43
C SER A 768 -6.58 2.43 -21.81
N ILE A 769 -5.74 1.66 -21.10
CA ILE A 769 -5.51 0.24 -21.38
C ILE A 769 -5.91 -0.69 -20.22
N ILE A 770 -6.47 -0.17 -19.11
CA ILE A 770 -6.96 -0.98 -17.98
C ILE A 770 -7.91 -2.08 -18.46
N ARG A 771 -8.84 -1.75 -19.36
CA ARG A 771 -9.78 -2.73 -19.96
C ARG A 771 -9.08 -4.00 -20.46
N LYS A 772 -7.94 -3.86 -21.14
CA LYS A 772 -7.18 -4.98 -21.70
C LYS A 772 -6.53 -5.85 -20.61
N TYR A 773 -6.05 -5.23 -19.53
CA TYR A 773 -5.32 -5.91 -18.46
C TYR A 773 -6.22 -6.40 -17.32
N ALA A 774 -7.45 -5.91 -17.25
CA ALA A 774 -8.46 -6.41 -16.31
C ALA A 774 -8.98 -7.79 -16.69
N ASN A 775 -8.92 -8.18 -17.98
CA ASN A 775 -9.39 -9.48 -18.45
C ASN A 775 -8.36 -10.58 -18.17
N SER A 776 -8.81 -11.67 -17.52
CA SER A 776 -8.00 -12.89 -17.40
C SER A 776 -8.05 -13.69 -18.69
N ASP A 777 -6.89 -14.17 -19.17
CA ASP A 777 -6.80 -15.01 -20.37
C ASP A 777 -7.23 -16.48 -20.09
N GLY A 778 -7.33 -16.88 -18.81
CA GLY A 778 -7.74 -18.22 -18.41
C GLY A 778 -6.61 -19.25 -18.37
N TYR A 779 -6.86 -20.47 -18.89
CA TYR A 779 -5.87 -21.55 -19.06
C TYR A 779 -5.16 -22.01 -17.77
N PHE A 780 -5.87 -21.93 -16.65
CA PHE A 780 -5.47 -22.56 -15.40
C PHE A 780 -5.94 -24.02 -15.36
N ILE A 781 -5.05 -24.92 -14.93
CA ILE A 781 -5.33 -26.34 -14.77
C ILE A 781 -5.02 -26.72 -13.33
N PHE A 782 -6.03 -27.11 -12.56
CA PHE A 782 -5.88 -27.73 -11.24
C PHE A 782 -6.11 -29.22 -11.40
N ASP A 783 -5.05 -30.02 -11.27
CA ASP A 783 -5.10 -31.46 -11.48
C ASP A 783 -4.65 -32.22 -10.23
N GLY A 784 -5.60 -32.85 -9.53
CA GLY A 784 -5.27 -33.71 -8.40
C GLY A 784 -4.62 -35.05 -8.78
N GLY A 785 -4.46 -35.35 -10.06
CA GLY A 785 -3.91 -36.61 -10.57
C GLY A 785 -4.88 -37.78 -10.41
N LYS A 786 -4.51 -38.96 -10.94
CA LYS A 786 -5.39 -40.15 -10.98
C LYS A 786 -5.94 -40.57 -9.61
N GLN A 787 -5.20 -40.32 -8.53
CA GLN A 787 -5.59 -40.67 -7.16
C GLN A 787 -6.42 -39.60 -6.46
N LYS A 788 -6.68 -38.45 -7.10
CA LYS A 788 -7.29 -37.28 -6.46
C LYS A 788 -6.54 -36.83 -5.21
N SER A 789 -5.24 -36.60 -5.39
CA SER A 789 -4.29 -36.33 -4.32
C SER A 789 -4.42 -34.94 -3.72
N ILE A 790 -5.01 -33.97 -4.44
CA ILE A 790 -5.22 -32.61 -3.94
C ILE A 790 -6.62 -32.45 -3.37
N ARG A 791 -6.68 -32.06 -2.11
CA ARG A 791 -7.88 -31.61 -1.39
C ARG A 791 -7.84 -30.09 -1.22
N PHE A 792 -8.84 -29.40 -1.73
CA PHE A 792 -9.09 -27.99 -1.45
C PHE A 792 -10.16 -27.89 -0.35
N ALA A 793 -9.76 -27.35 0.80
CA ALA A 793 -10.58 -27.24 1.99
C ALA A 793 -10.81 -25.77 2.35
N LEU A 794 -12.03 -25.26 2.16
CA LEU A 794 -12.35 -23.87 2.45
C LEU A 794 -12.57 -23.66 3.96
N ASN A 795 -11.81 -22.73 4.54
CA ASN A 795 -11.96 -22.26 5.91
C ASN A 795 -12.47 -20.82 5.92
N THR A 796 -13.70 -20.61 6.42
CA THR A 796 -14.35 -19.30 6.40
C THR A 796 -15.43 -19.18 7.48
N ASN A 797 -15.62 -17.97 8.00
CA ASN A 797 -16.75 -17.61 8.86
C ASN A 797 -17.97 -17.12 8.05
N ASN A 798 -17.86 -17.05 6.72
CA ASN A 798 -18.95 -16.59 5.86
C ASN A 798 -19.95 -17.71 5.59
N THR A 799 -21.24 -17.34 5.56
CA THR A 799 -22.34 -18.23 5.16
C THR A 799 -22.35 -18.44 3.65
N PHE A 800 -21.93 -17.44 2.87
CA PHE A 800 -21.61 -17.64 1.45
C PHE A 800 -20.32 -18.45 1.32
N ARG A 801 -20.30 -19.47 0.46
CA ARG A 801 -19.11 -20.31 0.24
C ARG A 801 -18.96 -20.75 -1.20
N ALA A 802 -17.75 -20.57 -1.73
CA ALA A 802 -17.30 -21.10 -3.01
C ALA A 802 -15.84 -21.52 -2.90
N VAL A 803 -15.51 -22.81 -3.06
CA VAL A 803 -14.08 -23.22 -3.05
C VAL A 803 -13.40 -22.70 -4.30
N PHE A 804 -14.05 -22.86 -5.45
CA PHE A 804 -13.69 -22.18 -6.69
C PHE A 804 -14.80 -21.23 -7.11
N TYR A 805 -14.45 -19.97 -7.37
CA TYR A 805 -15.34 -18.97 -7.91
C TYR A 805 -14.78 -18.47 -9.24
N LEU A 806 -15.42 -18.88 -10.33
CA LEU A 806 -15.13 -18.46 -11.68
C LEU A 806 -16.03 -17.26 -11.99
N ALA A 807 -15.49 -16.05 -11.76
CA ALA A 807 -16.16 -14.77 -11.98
C ALA A 807 -16.21 -14.40 -13.47
N ASN A 808 -16.74 -13.22 -13.81
CA ASN A 808 -16.84 -12.68 -15.17
C ASN A 808 -15.66 -13.07 -16.06
N GLY A 809 -15.94 -13.67 -17.21
CA GLY A 809 -14.92 -13.97 -18.22
C GLY A 809 -13.97 -15.12 -17.90
N ALA A 810 -14.06 -15.76 -16.72
CA ALA A 810 -13.29 -16.96 -16.44
C ALA A 810 -13.61 -18.05 -17.49
N SER A 811 -12.60 -18.35 -18.31
CA SER A 811 -12.74 -19.23 -19.47
C SER A 811 -11.54 -20.15 -19.59
N ASN A 812 -11.72 -21.31 -20.22
CA ASN A 812 -10.67 -22.31 -20.42
C ASN A 812 -10.02 -22.78 -19.09
N ILE A 813 -10.79 -22.81 -18.00
CA ILE A 813 -10.33 -23.29 -16.70
C ILE A 813 -10.62 -24.78 -16.58
N THR A 814 -9.62 -25.57 -16.20
CA THR A 814 -9.79 -27.00 -15.92
C THR A 814 -9.62 -27.25 -14.43
N ILE A 815 -10.65 -27.78 -13.79
CA ILE A 815 -10.62 -28.28 -12.40
C ILE A 815 -10.88 -29.76 -12.47
N GLN A 816 -9.85 -30.57 -12.24
CA GLN A 816 -9.94 -32.01 -12.43
C GLN A 816 -9.33 -32.84 -11.33
N ASN A 817 -9.97 -33.98 -11.08
CA ASN A 817 -9.51 -34.98 -10.14
C ASN A 817 -9.22 -34.41 -8.74
N CYS A 818 -9.94 -33.39 -8.27
CA CYS A 818 -9.73 -32.80 -6.95
C CYS A 818 -10.77 -33.28 -5.94
N ILE A 819 -10.44 -33.21 -4.65
CA ILE A 819 -11.40 -33.30 -3.55
C ILE A 819 -11.73 -31.86 -3.11
N ILE A 820 -13.01 -31.52 -3.01
CA ILE A 820 -13.50 -30.16 -2.77
C ILE A 820 -14.49 -30.18 -1.61
N GLU A 821 -14.14 -29.55 -0.50
CA GLU A 821 -14.90 -29.61 0.75
C GLU A 821 -14.71 -28.37 1.64
N ASN A 822 -15.45 -28.31 2.74
CA ASN A 822 -15.22 -27.35 3.82
C ASN A 822 -14.14 -27.90 4.76
N TYR A 823 -13.34 -27.02 5.36
CA TYR A 823 -12.26 -27.44 6.27
C TYR A 823 -12.77 -28.01 7.59
N ASP A 824 -13.81 -27.42 8.18
CA ASP A 824 -14.42 -27.88 9.42
C ASP A 824 -15.82 -28.44 9.16
N ASN A 825 -15.99 -29.74 9.38
CA ASN A 825 -17.27 -30.44 9.23
C ASN A 825 -18.35 -29.98 10.23
N ASN A 826 -17.97 -29.34 11.34
CA ASN A 826 -18.90 -28.79 12.32
C ASN A 826 -19.35 -27.36 11.99
N ASN A 827 -18.61 -26.67 11.12
CA ASN A 827 -18.94 -25.32 10.65
C ASN A 827 -19.18 -25.37 9.14
N VAL A 828 -20.18 -26.15 8.70
CA VAL A 828 -20.60 -26.23 7.29
C VAL A 828 -21.71 -25.22 7.00
N SER A 829 -21.64 -24.55 5.85
CA SER A 829 -22.79 -23.81 5.32
C SER A 829 -23.50 -24.66 4.27
N LYS A 830 -24.79 -24.91 4.49
CA LYS A 830 -25.70 -25.56 3.54
C LYS A 830 -26.76 -24.58 3.02
N ALA A 831 -26.39 -23.31 2.86
CA ALA A 831 -27.28 -22.27 2.35
C ALA A 831 -27.63 -22.50 0.87
N VAL A 832 -28.85 -22.18 0.45
CA VAL A 832 -29.42 -22.61 -0.86
C VAL A 832 -30.11 -21.51 -1.67
N SER A 833 -30.05 -20.26 -1.22
CA SER A 833 -30.73 -19.12 -1.86
C SER A 833 -29.86 -18.52 -2.96
N LEU A 834 -30.09 -18.95 -4.21
CA LEU A 834 -29.37 -18.42 -5.37
C LEU A 834 -29.75 -16.95 -5.66
N PRO A 835 -28.80 -16.12 -6.12
CA PRO A 835 -29.09 -14.76 -6.58
C PRO A 835 -29.88 -14.77 -7.89
N LEU A 836 -30.58 -13.68 -8.18
CA LEU A 836 -31.36 -13.47 -9.41
C LEU A 836 -31.02 -12.13 -10.08
N VAL A 837 -31.59 -11.92 -11.26
CA VAL A 837 -31.44 -10.72 -12.08
C VAL A 837 -32.80 -10.07 -12.26
N MET A 838 -32.88 -8.75 -12.21
CA MET A 838 -34.08 -7.99 -12.57
C MET A 838 -33.79 -6.95 -13.65
N TYR A 839 -34.81 -6.57 -14.39
CA TYR A 839 -34.77 -5.41 -15.28
C TYR A 839 -35.52 -4.26 -14.61
N ASN A 840 -34.81 -3.18 -14.31
CA ASN A 840 -35.38 -1.98 -13.74
C ASN A 840 -35.85 -1.07 -14.87
N SER A 841 -37.16 -1.03 -15.11
CA SER A 841 -37.76 -0.24 -16.19
C SER A 841 -37.64 1.27 -15.98
N ALA A 842 -37.53 1.76 -14.74
CA ALA A 842 -37.37 3.19 -14.46
C ALA A 842 -35.97 3.69 -14.85
N LEU A 843 -34.95 2.85 -14.64
CA LEU A 843 -33.56 3.15 -14.97
C LEU A 843 -33.12 2.58 -16.33
N SER A 844 -33.98 1.81 -17.00
CA SER A 844 -33.68 1.06 -18.22
C SER A 844 -32.40 0.21 -18.12
N MET A 845 -32.19 -0.43 -16.96
CA MET A 845 -30.96 -1.17 -16.68
C MET A 845 -31.22 -2.52 -16.00
N PHE A 846 -30.28 -3.46 -16.18
CA PHE A 846 -30.29 -4.73 -15.46
C PHE A 846 -29.60 -4.59 -14.10
N GLN A 847 -30.19 -5.17 -13.07
CA GLN A 847 -29.63 -5.20 -11.73
C GLN A 847 -29.41 -6.65 -11.29
N TYR A 848 -28.22 -6.91 -10.74
CA TYR A 848 -27.76 -8.24 -10.34
C TYR A 848 -27.69 -8.32 -8.83
N GLN A 849 -28.32 -9.34 -8.24
CA GLN A 849 -28.20 -9.53 -6.80
C GLN A 849 -26.81 -10.00 -6.40
N ASP A 850 -26.36 -9.63 -5.21
CA ASP A 850 -25.12 -10.15 -4.66
C ASP A 850 -25.23 -11.61 -4.22
N ASP A 851 -24.08 -12.29 -4.13
CA ASP A 851 -24.01 -13.68 -3.67
C ASP A 851 -24.46 -13.82 -2.21
N LYS A 852 -24.21 -12.79 -1.42
CA LYS A 852 -24.71 -12.60 -0.06
C LYS A 852 -25.55 -11.33 -0.03
N ARG A 853 -26.86 -11.46 0.09
CA ARG A 853 -27.81 -10.33 0.16
C ARG A 853 -28.14 -9.93 1.60
N SER A 854 -28.24 -10.93 2.48
CA SER A 854 -28.43 -10.76 3.93
C SER A 854 -27.70 -11.88 4.68
N THR A 855 -27.82 -11.94 6.01
CA THR A 855 -27.26 -13.03 6.83
C THR A 855 -27.88 -14.39 6.49
N THR A 856 -29.16 -14.42 6.09
CA THR A 856 -29.93 -15.63 5.78
C THR A 856 -30.13 -15.88 4.29
N GLU A 857 -29.98 -14.86 3.44
CA GLU A 857 -30.10 -14.99 1.99
C GLU A 857 -28.75 -15.10 1.28
N THR A 858 -28.29 -16.34 1.16
CA THR A 858 -27.08 -16.69 0.40
C THR A 858 -27.11 -18.17 -0.01
N TYR A 859 -26.03 -18.64 -0.63
CA TYR A 859 -25.84 -20.03 -1.03
C TYR A 859 -24.41 -20.49 -0.77
N SER A 860 -24.20 -21.80 -0.77
CA SER A 860 -22.86 -22.39 -0.76
C SER A 860 -22.73 -23.43 -1.87
N ALA A 861 -21.57 -23.45 -2.53
CA ALA A 861 -21.24 -24.46 -3.52
C ALA A 861 -19.76 -24.84 -3.48
N GLY A 862 -19.42 -26.04 -3.96
CA GLY A 862 -18.02 -26.39 -4.18
C GLY A 862 -17.41 -25.54 -5.28
N ILE A 863 -18.11 -25.43 -6.41
CA ILE A 863 -17.68 -24.65 -7.57
C ILE A 863 -18.82 -23.74 -8.03
N VAL A 864 -18.49 -22.47 -8.24
CA VAL A 864 -19.40 -21.44 -8.78
C VAL A 864 -18.83 -20.91 -10.08
N MET A 865 -19.64 -20.89 -11.14
CA MET A 865 -19.41 -20.15 -12.38
C MET A 865 -20.44 -19.04 -12.44
N ARG A 866 -20.04 -17.79 -12.21
CA ARG A 866 -20.98 -16.68 -12.15
C ARG A 866 -20.45 -15.47 -12.89
N SER A 867 -21.21 -15.05 -13.89
CA SER A 867 -20.96 -13.82 -14.63
C SER A 867 -22.05 -12.77 -14.33
N LYS A 868 -21.64 -11.51 -14.17
CA LYS A 868 -22.46 -10.30 -14.01
C LYS A 868 -22.03 -9.24 -15.03
N THR A 869 -22.77 -8.14 -15.16
CA THR A 869 -22.22 -6.96 -15.84
C THR A 869 -21.05 -6.37 -15.03
N PRO A 870 -19.97 -5.92 -15.69
CA PRO A 870 -18.90 -5.23 -14.99
C PRO A 870 -19.40 -3.89 -14.48
N VAL A 871 -19.09 -3.60 -13.22
CA VAL A 871 -19.43 -2.36 -12.55
C VAL A 871 -18.22 -1.85 -11.78
N GLY A 872 -18.18 -0.55 -11.49
CA GLY A 872 -17.21 0.05 -10.60
C GLY A 872 -17.31 -0.61 -9.23
N LYS A 873 -16.16 -0.82 -8.58
CA LYS A 873 -16.10 -1.43 -7.23
C LYS A 873 -16.99 -0.68 -6.22
N ASP A 874 -17.04 0.64 -6.35
CA ASP A 874 -17.68 1.55 -5.40
C ASP A 874 -18.99 2.15 -5.94
N ASP A 875 -19.28 1.90 -7.22
CA ASP A 875 -20.49 2.36 -7.86
C ASP A 875 -21.02 1.25 -8.79
N PRO A 876 -22.05 0.51 -8.35
CA PRO A 876 -22.65 -0.57 -9.12
C PRO A 876 -23.42 -0.07 -10.35
N THR A 877 -23.45 1.25 -10.59
CA THR A 877 -24.10 1.88 -11.75
C THR A 877 -23.12 2.39 -12.81
N SER A 878 -21.82 2.47 -12.50
CA SER A 878 -20.80 2.93 -13.45
C SER A 878 -19.91 1.78 -13.92
N ASN A 879 -19.29 1.98 -15.08
CA ASN A 879 -18.23 1.12 -15.61
C ASN A 879 -17.10 2.04 -16.10
N THR A 880 -16.41 2.69 -15.16
CA THR A 880 -15.46 3.79 -15.40
C THR A 880 -14.36 3.45 -16.40
N PHE A 881 -13.93 2.18 -16.43
CA PHE A 881 -12.88 1.69 -17.35
C PHE A 881 -13.43 1.03 -18.62
N ASN A 882 -14.75 1.09 -18.85
CA ASN A 882 -15.43 0.45 -19.97
C ASN A 882 -15.06 -1.04 -20.11
N LEU A 883 -15.02 -1.76 -18.99
CA LEU A 883 -14.73 -3.19 -18.95
C LEU A 883 -15.74 -3.98 -19.78
N ASP A 884 -15.28 -5.09 -20.35
CA ASP A 884 -16.10 -5.94 -21.22
C ASP A 884 -17.12 -6.74 -20.42
N THR A 885 -18.36 -6.84 -20.92
CA THR A 885 -19.32 -7.84 -20.42
C THR A 885 -19.01 -9.19 -21.06
N ILE A 886 -18.41 -10.10 -20.30
CA ILE A 886 -17.91 -11.38 -20.80
C ILE A 886 -18.46 -12.57 -19.98
N PRO A 887 -19.06 -13.58 -20.64
CA PRO A 887 -19.55 -14.78 -19.97
C PRO A 887 -18.43 -15.78 -19.66
N ASN A 888 -18.72 -16.79 -18.82
CA ASN A 888 -17.83 -17.92 -18.62
C ASN A 888 -17.95 -18.93 -19.75
N MET A 889 -16.81 -19.37 -20.30
CA MET A 889 -16.81 -20.26 -21.46
C MET A 889 -15.76 -21.36 -21.40
N ASN A 890 -16.07 -22.53 -21.96
CA ASN A 890 -15.13 -23.65 -22.13
C ASN A 890 -14.44 -24.08 -20.83
N ASN A 891 -15.14 -24.02 -19.70
CA ASN A 891 -14.61 -24.50 -18.43
C ASN A 891 -14.89 -26.00 -18.28
N PHE A 892 -13.88 -26.75 -17.81
CA PHE A 892 -13.92 -28.19 -17.68
C PHE A 892 -13.82 -28.60 -16.22
N ILE A 893 -14.95 -29.02 -15.65
CA ILE A 893 -15.08 -29.47 -14.26
C ILE A 893 -15.27 -30.98 -14.28
N ARG A 894 -14.18 -31.75 -14.07
CA ARG A 894 -14.23 -33.20 -14.29
C ARG A 894 -13.54 -34.09 -13.28
N GLY A 895 -14.14 -35.25 -13.00
CA GLY A 895 -13.50 -36.25 -12.12
C GLY A 895 -13.36 -35.80 -10.65
N ASN A 896 -14.01 -34.73 -10.22
CA ASN A 896 -13.87 -34.20 -8.86
C ASN A 896 -14.74 -34.98 -7.86
N GLU A 897 -14.42 -34.87 -6.57
CA GLU A 897 -15.30 -35.25 -5.46
C GLU A 897 -15.71 -33.99 -4.70
N ILE A 898 -17.01 -33.71 -4.60
CA ILE A 898 -17.54 -32.47 -4.03
C ILE A 898 -18.58 -32.79 -2.97
N ASN A 899 -18.41 -32.28 -1.74
CA ASN A 899 -19.35 -32.54 -0.65
C ASN A 899 -19.48 -31.42 0.38
N GLY A 900 -20.59 -31.43 1.14
CA GLY A 900 -20.77 -30.57 2.32
C GLY A 900 -21.30 -29.15 2.04
N PHE A 901 -21.95 -28.92 0.90
CA PHE A 901 -22.43 -27.59 0.46
C PHE A 901 -23.95 -27.57 0.21
N GLY A 902 -24.52 -26.38 -0.01
CA GLY A 902 -25.88 -26.23 -0.50
C GLY A 902 -26.03 -26.82 -1.90
N TYR A 903 -25.01 -26.63 -2.74
CA TYR A 903 -24.91 -27.18 -4.09
C TYR A 903 -23.54 -27.81 -4.35
N GLY A 904 -23.45 -28.80 -5.23
CA GLY A 904 -22.14 -29.25 -5.71
C GLY A 904 -21.52 -28.19 -6.63
N ILE A 905 -22.21 -27.90 -7.73
CA ILE A 905 -21.79 -26.95 -8.75
C ILE A 905 -22.95 -26.00 -9.09
N VAL A 906 -22.68 -24.70 -9.15
CA VAL A 906 -23.64 -23.67 -9.56
C VAL A 906 -23.07 -22.92 -10.75
N SER A 907 -23.87 -22.78 -11.81
CA SER A 907 -23.51 -21.98 -12.98
C SER A 907 -24.61 -20.99 -13.32
N LEU A 908 -24.27 -19.70 -13.34
CA LEU A 908 -25.16 -18.56 -13.53
C LEU A 908 -24.55 -17.59 -14.55
N GLY A 909 -25.07 -17.60 -15.77
CA GLY A 909 -24.72 -16.62 -16.79
C GLY A 909 -25.30 -15.23 -16.52
N VAL A 910 -24.87 -14.24 -17.30
CA VAL A 910 -25.33 -12.84 -17.19
C VAL A 910 -26.79 -12.69 -17.60
N GLY A 911 -27.26 -13.54 -18.51
CA GLY A 911 -28.58 -13.43 -19.12
C GLY A 911 -28.59 -12.52 -20.36
N PRO A 912 -29.76 -12.08 -20.82
CA PRO A 912 -29.87 -11.17 -21.96
C PRO A 912 -29.56 -9.71 -21.56
N LEU A 913 -28.87 -8.97 -22.42
CA LEU A 913 -28.55 -7.55 -22.23
C LEU A 913 -28.74 -6.76 -23.52
N PHE A 914 -29.12 -5.49 -23.41
CA PHE A 914 -29.17 -4.59 -24.55
C PHE A 914 -27.77 -4.21 -25.03
N ASN A 915 -27.43 -4.51 -26.28
CA ASN A 915 -26.18 -4.11 -26.90
C ASN A 915 -26.42 -2.86 -27.78
N ALA A 916 -25.98 -1.71 -27.30
CA ALA A 916 -26.14 -0.43 -28.00
C ALA A 916 -25.55 -0.45 -29.42
N GLY A 917 -24.38 -1.06 -29.61
CA GLY A 917 -23.72 -1.14 -30.92
C GLY A 917 -24.46 -2.01 -31.94
N LYS A 918 -25.33 -2.93 -31.51
CA LYS A 918 -26.18 -3.74 -32.40
C LYS A 918 -27.66 -3.34 -32.35
N ALA A 919 -28.00 -2.32 -31.56
CA ALA A 919 -29.37 -1.87 -31.30
C ALA A 919 -30.35 -3.02 -30.97
N ALA A 920 -29.90 -4.04 -30.24
CA ALA A 920 -30.69 -5.24 -29.96
C ALA A 920 -30.27 -5.93 -28.65
N TYR A 921 -31.19 -6.68 -28.05
CA TYR A 921 -30.86 -7.57 -26.92
C TYR A 921 -30.05 -8.77 -27.39
N GLN A 922 -29.05 -9.17 -26.61
CA GLN A 922 -28.16 -10.30 -26.89
C GLN A 922 -27.99 -11.18 -25.67
N ARG A 923 -27.84 -12.49 -25.90
CA ARG A 923 -27.53 -13.47 -24.86
C ARG A 923 -26.06 -13.36 -24.45
N TYR A 924 -25.82 -13.08 -23.17
CA TYR A 924 -24.51 -13.24 -22.52
C TYR A 924 -24.57 -14.45 -21.58
N TYR A 925 -24.98 -15.59 -22.14
CA TYR A 925 -25.08 -16.85 -21.40
C TYR A 925 -23.68 -17.43 -21.25
N ASN A 926 -23.46 -18.16 -20.18
CA ASN A 926 -22.27 -19.00 -20.06
C ASN A 926 -22.33 -20.10 -21.12
N LYS A 927 -21.18 -20.46 -21.71
CA LYS A 927 -21.15 -21.25 -22.96
C LYS A 927 -20.21 -22.43 -22.91
N ASN A 928 -20.66 -23.55 -23.49
CA ASN A 928 -19.82 -24.72 -23.80
C ASN A 928 -19.02 -25.25 -22.60
N ASN A 929 -19.58 -25.16 -21.38
CA ASN A 929 -18.94 -25.71 -20.19
C ASN A 929 -19.16 -27.24 -20.14
N LEU A 930 -18.21 -27.98 -19.57
CA LEU A 930 -18.32 -29.42 -19.33
C LEU A 930 -18.29 -29.69 -17.83
N ILE A 931 -19.32 -30.37 -17.34
CA ILE A 931 -19.40 -30.89 -15.98
C ILE A 931 -19.49 -32.42 -16.10
N ALA A 932 -18.35 -33.11 -15.97
CA ALA A 932 -18.27 -34.53 -16.29
C ALA A 932 -17.62 -35.42 -15.23
N ASP A 933 -18.09 -36.65 -15.06
CA ASP A 933 -17.42 -37.66 -14.24
C ASP A 933 -17.22 -37.26 -12.75
N ASN A 934 -17.96 -36.27 -12.25
CA ASN A 934 -17.83 -35.82 -10.86
C ASN A 934 -18.67 -36.72 -9.93
N LYS A 935 -18.17 -36.90 -8.71
CA LYS A 935 -18.91 -37.51 -7.61
C LYS A 935 -19.35 -36.41 -6.65
N ILE A 936 -20.64 -36.13 -6.57
CA ILE A 936 -21.22 -35.04 -5.78
C ILE A 936 -22.13 -35.65 -4.72
N TYR A 937 -21.88 -35.38 -3.44
CA TYR A 937 -22.65 -36.00 -2.36
C TYR A 937 -22.76 -35.15 -1.11
N ASP A 938 -23.69 -35.50 -0.22
CA ASP A 938 -23.96 -34.80 1.05
C ASP A 938 -24.25 -33.29 0.88
N VAL A 939 -24.85 -32.94 -0.26
CA VAL A 939 -25.27 -31.56 -0.58
C VAL A 939 -26.73 -31.32 -0.17
N ALA A 940 -27.13 -30.05 -0.06
CA ALA A 940 -28.45 -29.72 0.47
C ALA A 940 -29.54 -29.68 -0.61
N ARG A 941 -29.43 -28.78 -1.59
CA ARG A 941 -30.51 -28.51 -2.56
C ARG A 941 -30.33 -29.22 -3.88
N ALA A 942 -29.17 -29.11 -4.52
CA ALA A 942 -28.90 -29.89 -5.72
C ALA A 942 -27.44 -30.23 -5.94
N GLY A 943 -27.17 -31.34 -6.63
CA GLY A 943 -25.82 -31.63 -7.10
C GLY A 943 -25.33 -30.55 -8.06
N ILE A 944 -26.14 -30.21 -9.06
CA ILE A 944 -25.80 -29.22 -10.09
C ILE A 944 -26.98 -28.27 -10.31
N PHE A 945 -26.70 -26.97 -10.40
CA PHE A 945 -27.65 -25.95 -10.86
C PHE A 945 -27.09 -25.20 -12.09
N LEU A 946 -27.91 -25.06 -13.13
CA LEU A 946 -27.60 -24.30 -14.34
C LEU A 946 -28.65 -23.21 -14.63
N GLY A 947 -28.23 -21.97 -14.82
CA GLY A 947 -29.10 -20.85 -15.22
C GLY A 947 -28.39 -19.90 -16.19
N TYR A 948 -29.09 -19.49 -17.26
CA TYR A 948 -28.51 -18.72 -18.37
C TYR A 948 -27.24 -19.38 -18.95
N GLU A 949 -27.39 -20.65 -19.32
CA GLU A 949 -26.37 -21.47 -19.98
C GLU A 949 -26.76 -21.77 -21.42
N GLU A 950 -25.77 -21.86 -22.30
CA GLU A 950 -25.92 -22.24 -23.71
C GLU A 950 -24.88 -23.30 -24.09
N GLY A 951 -25.33 -24.50 -24.48
CA GLY A 951 -24.45 -25.59 -24.93
C GLY A 951 -23.65 -26.31 -23.84
N THR A 952 -23.99 -26.10 -22.56
CA THR A 952 -23.32 -26.77 -21.43
C THR A 952 -23.71 -28.25 -21.35
N LYS A 953 -22.71 -29.10 -21.06
CA LYS A 953 -22.84 -30.56 -21.00
C LYS A 953 -22.61 -31.06 -19.57
N VAL A 954 -23.57 -31.86 -19.07
CA VAL A 954 -23.54 -32.50 -17.75
C VAL A 954 -23.53 -34.01 -17.96
N GLN A 955 -22.36 -34.63 -17.84
CA GLN A 955 -22.14 -36.00 -18.31
C GLN A 955 -21.58 -36.93 -17.23
N ASN A 956 -22.10 -38.15 -17.12
CA ASN A 956 -21.50 -39.22 -16.30
C ASN A 956 -21.24 -38.85 -14.82
N ASN A 957 -21.97 -37.89 -14.26
CA ASN A 957 -21.80 -37.52 -12.85
C ASN A 957 -22.57 -38.50 -11.98
N ARG A 958 -22.02 -38.80 -10.80
CA ARG A 958 -22.70 -39.55 -9.75
C ARG A 958 -23.09 -38.61 -8.62
N ILE A 959 -24.40 -38.42 -8.44
CA ILE A 959 -24.97 -37.46 -7.48
C ILE A 959 -25.81 -38.23 -6.47
N TYR A 960 -25.50 -38.12 -5.18
CA TYR A 960 -26.28 -38.83 -4.17
C TYR A 960 -26.33 -38.17 -2.80
N ASN A 961 -27.30 -38.57 -1.96
CA ASN A 961 -27.51 -38.03 -0.62
C ASN A 961 -27.75 -36.51 -0.61
N VAL A 962 -28.72 -36.07 -1.41
CA VAL A 962 -29.14 -34.66 -1.49
C VAL A 962 -30.28 -34.44 -0.50
N ASN A 963 -30.07 -33.60 0.51
CA ASN A 963 -31.03 -33.41 1.61
C ASN A 963 -31.39 -31.93 1.80
N ALA A 964 -32.57 -31.55 1.31
CA ALA A 964 -32.99 -30.14 1.33
C ALA A 964 -33.23 -29.62 2.76
N PRO A 965 -32.91 -28.35 3.03
CA PRO A 965 -33.37 -27.68 4.23
C PRO A 965 -34.89 -27.49 4.19
N SER A 966 -35.50 -27.26 5.36
CA SER A 966 -36.95 -27.03 5.47
C SER A 966 -37.42 -25.91 4.54
N GLY A 967 -38.54 -26.13 3.84
CA GLY A 967 -39.12 -25.17 2.90
C GLY A 967 -38.52 -25.17 1.49
N TRP A 968 -37.56 -26.05 1.18
CA TRP A 968 -36.93 -26.12 -0.14
C TRP A 968 -37.09 -27.48 -0.81
N ASP A 969 -37.13 -27.46 -2.15
CA ASP A 969 -37.03 -28.66 -2.99
C ASP A 969 -35.60 -29.22 -3.00
N ALA A 970 -35.48 -30.51 -3.31
CA ALA A 970 -34.21 -31.19 -3.54
C ALA A 970 -34.17 -31.79 -4.95
N ALA A 971 -33.00 -31.76 -5.61
CA ALA A 971 -32.81 -32.42 -6.89
C ALA A 971 -31.42 -33.01 -7.08
N GLY A 972 -31.26 -33.99 -7.96
CA GLY A 972 -29.93 -34.29 -8.49
C GLY A 972 -29.41 -33.13 -9.33
N ILE A 973 -30.20 -32.72 -10.34
CA ILE A 973 -29.85 -31.67 -11.29
C ILE A 973 -31.04 -30.71 -11.46
N LEU A 974 -30.77 -29.40 -11.31
CA LEU A 974 -31.70 -28.31 -11.59
C LEU A 974 -31.21 -27.49 -12.80
N VAL A 975 -32.12 -27.21 -13.72
CA VAL A 975 -31.85 -26.38 -14.91
C VAL A 975 -32.96 -25.35 -15.06
N GLY A 976 -32.60 -24.06 -15.01
CA GLY A 976 -33.53 -22.94 -15.11
C GLY A 976 -34.40 -22.68 -13.86
N GLY A 977 -35.43 -21.86 -14.00
CA GLY A 977 -36.44 -21.54 -12.99
C GLY A 977 -36.00 -20.52 -11.95
N GLN A 978 -36.40 -20.72 -10.69
CA GLN A 978 -36.03 -19.88 -9.54
C GLN A 978 -36.61 -18.46 -9.50
N ARG A 979 -37.63 -18.13 -10.28
CA ARG A 979 -38.27 -16.80 -10.23
C ARG A 979 -38.76 -16.47 -8.83
N ARG A 980 -38.61 -15.20 -8.46
CA ARG A 980 -39.15 -14.59 -7.24
C ARG A 980 -39.82 -13.27 -7.62
N THR A 981 -40.72 -12.79 -6.77
CA THR A 981 -41.42 -11.51 -6.99
C THR A 981 -40.44 -10.39 -7.33
N GLY A 982 -40.62 -9.76 -8.49
CA GLY A 982 -39.77 -8.68 -8.99
C GLY A 982 -38.47 -9.11 -9.69
N TYR A 983 -38.15 -10.41 -9.74
CA TYR A 983 -36.93 -10.94 -10.35
C TYR A 983 -37.23 -11.95 -11.46
N ASN A 984 -36.36 -11.97 -12.47
CA ASN A 984 -36.48 -12.90 -13.59
C ASN A 984 -36.05 -14.31 -13.18
N GLY A 985 -36.75 -15.32 -13.70
CA GLY A 985 -36.31 -16.71 -13.63
C GLY A 985 -35.23 -17.00 -14.66
N TYR A 986 -34.50 -18.09 -14.45
CA TYR A 986 -33.48 -18.58 -15.34
C TYR A 986 -34.07 -19.45 -16.46
N ASN A 987 -33.46 -19.37 -17.64
CA ASN A 987 -33.69 -20.28 -18.74
C ASN A 987 -32.35 -20.74 -19.32
N THR A 988 -32.38 -21.76 -20.16
CA THR A 988 -31.17 -22.33 -20.76
C THR A 988 -31.44 -22.80 -22.20
N ILE A 989 -30.37 -22.95 -22.98
CA ILE A 989 -30.41 -23.32 -24.39
C ILE A 989 -29.40 -24.44 -24.64
N ASP A 990 -29.77 -25.44 -25.43
CA ASP A 990 -28.90 -26.53 -25.89
C ASP A 990 -28.16 -27.27 -24.75
N VAL A 991 -28.76 -27.33 -23.56
CA VAL A 991 -28.18 -28.07 -22.42
C VAL A 991 -28.31 -29.56 -22.63
N GLU A 992 -27.24 -30.29 -22.34
CA GLU A 992 -27.16 -31.74 -22.47
C GLU A 992 -26.92 -32.39 -21.11
N ILE A 993 -27.78 -33.32 -20.72
CA ILE A 993 -27.72 -34.06 -19.46
C ILE A 993 -27.67 -35.56 -19.80
N ALA A 994 -26.48 -36.15 -19.75
CA ALA A 994 -26.25 -37.48 -20.28
C ALA A 994 -25.53 -38.43 -19.31
N GLY A 995 -26.01 -39.66 -19.17
CA GLY A 995 -25.26 -40.71 -18.46
C GLY A 995 -25.09 -40.51 -16.95
N ASN A 996 -25.84 -39.60 -16.31
CA ASN A 996 -25.69 -39.33 -14.89
C ASN A 996 -26.43 -40.37 -14.04
N GLU A 997 -25.87 -40.71 -12.87
CA GLU A 997 -26.52 -41.53 -11.83
C GLU A 997 -26.95 -40.61 -10.68
N ILE A 998 -28.24 -40.60 -10.36
CA ILE A 998 -28.83 -39.76 -9.31
C ILE A 998 -29.57 -40.65 -8.32
N SER A 999 -29.23 -40.55 -7.04
CA SER A 999 -29.85 -41.35 -5.98
C SER A 999 -30.00 -40.66 -4.64
N SER A 1000 -30.89 -41.16 -3.78
CA SER A 1000 -31.06 -40.68 -2.39
C SER A 1000 -31.28 -39.16 -2.32
N VAL A 1001 -32.32 -38.68 -2.98
CA VAL A 1001 -32.74 -37.27 -2.97
C VAL A 1001 -33.95 -37.12 -2.05
N ASN A 1002 -33.85 -36.24 -1.06
CA ASN A 1002 -34.82 -36.11 0.02
C ASN A 1002 -35.21 -34.65 0.29
N SER A 1003 -36.51 -34.40 0.43
CA SER A 1003 -37.08 -33.08 0.72
C SER A 1003 -38.45 -33.20 1.41
N GLY A 1004 -38.79 -32.21 2.23
CA GLY A 1004 -40.15 -32.03 2.77
C GLY A 1004 -41.11 -31.29 1.84
N VAL A 1005 -40.64 -30.79 0.69
CA VAL A 1005 -41.44 -30.03 -0.29
C VAL A 1005 -41.56 -30.81 -1.59
N ALA A 1006 -40.43 -31.16 -2.20
CA ALA A 1006 -40.41 -31.97 -3.40
C ALA A 1006 -39.02 -32.56 -3.69
N SER A 1007 -38.98 -33.79 -4.19
CA SER A 1007 -37.74 -34.50 -4.56
C SER A 1007 -37.72 -34.84 -6.03
N TRP A 1008 -36.71 -34.32 -6.73
CA TRP A 1008 -36.55 -34.46 -8.17
C TRP A 1008 -35.29 -35.26 -8.52
N GLY A 1009 -35.32 -36.10 -9.55
CA GLY A 1009 -34.07 -36.56 -10.17
C GLY A 1009 -33.43 -35.43 -10.97
N ILE A 1010 -34.07 -35.09 -12.08
CA ILE A 1010 -33.69 -34.00 -12.98
C ILE A 1010 -34.90 -33.08 -13.17
N LYS A 1011 -34.77 -31.80 -12.84
CA LYS A 1011 -35.80 -30.79 -13.10
C LYS A 1011 -35.29 -29.74 -14.08
N VAL A 1012 -36.01 -29.55 -15.17
CA VAL A 1012 -35.74 -28.56 -16.22
C VAL A 1012 -36.93 -27.61 -16.30
N GLU A 1013 -36.80 -26.43 -15.71
CA GLU A 1013 -37.84 -25.41 -15.61
C GLU A 1013 -37.46 -24.19 -16.44
N GLN A 1014 -38.13 -23.95 -17.57
CA GLN A 1014 -37.80 -22.85 -18.47
C GLN A 1014 -38.59 -21.58 -18.13
N ALA A 1015 -37.88 -20.49 -17.84
CA ALA A 1015 -38.48 -19.18 -17.60
C ALA A 1015 -38.54 -18.32 -18.87
N ARG A 1016 -39.74 -17.83 -19.20
CA ARG A 1016 -39.87 -16.81 -20.25
C ARG A 1016 -39.67 -15.44 -19.63
N ASN A 1017 -38.64 -14.73 -20.09
CA ASN A 1017 -38.37 -13.35 -19.72
C ASN A 1017 -38.69 -12.43 -20.90
N ALA A 1018 -39.14 -11.21 -20.59
CA ALA A 1018 -39.66 -10.30 -21.60
C ALA A 1018 -39.17 -8.88 -21.34
N TYR A 1019 -38.61 -8.23 -22.36
CA TYR A 1019 -37.94 -6.93 -22.23
C TYR A 1019 -38.48 -5.91 -23.24
N PRO A 1020 -38.66 -4.65 -22.84
CA PRO A 1020 -39.19 -3.61 -23.72
C PRO A 1020 -38.22 -3.34 -24.87
N PHE A 1021 -38.76 -3.14 -26.07
CA PHE A 1021 -38.01 -2.82 -27.29
C PHE A 1021 -38.88 -1.95 -28.22
N THR A 1022 -38.31 -1.37 -29.28
CA THR A 1022 -39.06 -0.44 -30.15
C THR A 1022 -39.87 -1.17 -31.22
N ASN A 1023 -39.27 -2.16 -31.89
CA ASN A 1023 -39.94 -2.94 -32.92
C ASN A 1023 -39.29 -4.35 -33.05
N PRO A 1024 -39.94 -5.42 -32.56
CA PRO A 1024 -41.23 -5.45 -31.88
C PRO A 1024 -41.22 -4.71 -30.54
N PRO A 1025 -42.38 -4.31 -29.97
CA PRO A 1025 -42.46 -3.57 -28.70
C PRO A 1025 -41.88 -4.34 -27.50
N GLN A 1026 -41.71 -5.66 -27.62
CA GLN A 1026 -41.13 -6.51 -26.60
C GLN A 1026 -40.34 -7.67 -27.24
N VAL A 1027 -39.21 -8.03 -26.64
CA VAL A 1027 -38.40 -9.20 -27.02
C VAL A 1027 -38.48 -10.24 -25.90
N PHE A 1028 -38.55 -11.52 -26.28
CA PHE A 1028 -38.66 -12.64 -25.35
C PHE A 1028 -37.41 -13.51 -25.37
N PHE A 1029 -37.03 -14.00 -24.19
CA PHE A 1029 -35.98 -15.01 -24.02
C PHE A 1029 -36.55 -16.22 -23.28
N PRO A 1030 -36.22 -17.47 -23.68
CA PRO A 1030 -35.33 -17.84 -24.79
C PRO A 1030 -35.85 -17.44 -26.17
N ASP A 1031 -34.99 -16.80 -26.94
CA ASP A 1031 -35.25 -16.29 -28.30
C ASP A 1031 -35.05 -17.36 -29.38
N VAL A 1032 -34.51 -18.52 -29.00
CA VAL A 1032 -34.40 -19.75 -29.80
C VAL A 1032 -34.99 -20.93 -29.04
N ALA A 1033 -35.23 -22.05 -29.72
CA ALA A 1033 -35.72 -23.26 -29.07
C ALA A 1033 -34.73 -23.74 -27.99
N GLU A 1034 -35.26 -24.12 -26.83
CA GLU A 1034 -34.50 -24.52 -25.65
C GLU A 1034 -33.69 -25.80 -25.91
N ASN A 1035 -34.26 -26.77 -26.64
CA ASN A 1035 -33.58 -27.96 -27.14
C ASN A 1035 -32.80 -28.74 -26.06
N THR A 1036 -33.39 -28.88 -24.87
CA THR A 1036 -32.76 -29.60 -23.76
C THR A 1036 -32.72 -31.10 -24.07
N LYS A 1037 -31.58 -31.75 -23.87
CA LYS A 1037 -31.41 -33.18 -24.13
C LYS A 1037 -31.09 -33.92 -22.84
N ILE A 1038 -31.97 -34.83 -22.45
CA ILE A 1038 -31.86 -35.65 -21.23
C ILE A 1038 -31.80 -37.11 -21.67
N TYR A 1039 -30.64 -37.75 -21.59
CA TYR A 1039 -30.53 -39.13 -22.06
C TYR A 1039 -29.57 -40.05 -21.31
N ASN A 1040 -29.85 -41.35 -21.33
CA ASN A 1040 -29.04 -42.38 -20.66
C ASN A 1040 -28.83 -42.15 -19.15
N ASN A 1041 -29.66 -41.36 -18.47
CA ASN A 1041 -29.54 -41.13 -17.03
C ASN A 1041 -30.24 -42.22 -16.23
N ILE A 1042 -29.77 -42.48 -15.01
CA ILE A 1042 -30.39 -43.39 -14.05
C ILE A 1042 -30.79 -42.59 -12.81
N VAL A 1043 -32.08 -42.64 -12.46
CA VAL A 1043 -32.65 -41.97 -11.27
C VAL A 1043 -33.35 -42.99 -10.38
N TRP A 1044 -33.00 -43.03 -9.10
CA TRP A 1044 -33.65 -43.89 -8.12
C TRP A 1044 -33.59 -43.30 -6.70
N GLY A 1045 -34.29 -43.88 -5.73
CA GLY A 1045 -34.19 -43.46 -4.32
C GLY A 1045 -34.66 -42.02 -4.04
N LEU A 1046 -35.75 -41.57 -4.68
CA LEU A 1046 -36.37 -40.28 -4.36
C LEU A 1046 -37.32 -40.44 -3.16
N THR A 1047 -37.03 -39.76 -2.06
CA THR A 1047 -37.80 -39.83 -0.80
C THR A 1047 -38.40 -38.48 -0.42
N THR A 1048 -39.46 -38.48 0.37
CA THR A 1048 -40.04 -37.26 0.94
C THR A 1048 -40.36 -37.43 2.42
N THR A 1049 -40.26 -36.33 3.17
CA THR A 1049 -40.55 -36.32 4.62
C THR A 1049 -41.93 -35.75 4.96
N SER A 1050 -42.66 -35.21 3.99
CA SER A 1050 -44.03 -34.71 4.14
C SER A 1050 -45.00 -35.46 3.23
N GLN A 1051 -46.24 -35.66 3.67
CA GLN A 1051 -47.26 -36.38 2.90
C GLN A 1051 -47.61 -35.66 1.60
N ASN A 1052 -47.75 -34.33 1.64
CA ASN A 1052 -48.12 -33.51 0.49
C ASN A 1052 -46.95 -33.17 -0.44
N ALA A 1053 -45.74 -33.69 -0.19
CA ALA A 1053 -44.57 -33.39 -1.00
C ALA A 1053 -44.59 -34.13 -2.34
N HIS A 1054 -44.05 -33.50 -3.37
CA HIS A 1054 -44.05 -34.03 -4.74
C HIS A 1054 -42.80 -34.87 -5.05
N ARG A 1055 -42.92 -35.83 -5.98
CA ARG A 1055 -41.78 -36.59 -6.51
C ARG A 1055 -41.86 -36.75 -8.01
N ALA A 1056 -40.73 -36.51 -8.68
CA ALA A 1056 -40.58 -36.86 -10.09
C ALA A 1056 -39.15 -37.29 -10.44
N GLY A 1057 -39.02 -38.36 -11.22
CA GLY A 1057 -37.72 -38.80 -11.74
C GLY A 1057 -37.13 -37.76 -12.69
N ILE A 1058 -37.88 -37.41 -13.73
CA ILE A 1058 -37.55 -36.32 -14.66
C ILE A 1058 -38.74 -35.37 -14.75
N TYR A 1059 -38.53 -34.08 -14.56
CA TYR A 1059 -39.57 -33.06 -14.62
C TYR A 1059 -39.19 -31.96 -15.60
N LEU A 1060 -39.79 -31.99 -16.79
CA LEU A 1060 -39.62 -30.99 -17.84
C LEU A 1060 -40.83 -30.06 -17.85
N LEU A 1061 -40.61 -28.77 -17.63
CA LEU A 1061 -41.69 -27.80 -17.53
C LEU A 1061 -41.28 -26.38 -17.94
N THR A 1062 -42.29 -25.55 -18.17
CA THR A 1062 -42.17 -24.08 -18.03
C THR A 1062 -42.54 -23.67 -16.60
N GLU A 1063 -42.27 -22.43 -16.19
CA GLU A 1063 -42.59 -21.97 -14.83
C GLU A 1063 -44.08 -22.09 -14.46
N ARG A 1064 -44.37 -22.38 -13.19
CA ARG A 1064 -45.74 -22.57 -12.66
C ARG A 1064 -46.23 -21.38 -11.82
N GLY A 1065 -47.56 -21.26 -11.76
CA GLY A 1065 -48.27 -20.26 -10.97
C GLY A 1065 -48.44 -20.71 -9.51
N ASN A 1066 -49.59 -20.41 -8.92
CA ASN A 1066 -49.87 -20.76 -7.52
C ASN A 1066 -50.06 -22.27 -7.31
N TYR A 1067 -50.45 -22.99 -8.36
CA TYR A 1067 -50.64 -24.43 -8.34
C TYR A 1067 -49.73 -25.12 -9.38
N PRO A 1068 -49.28 -26.38 -9.16
CA PRO A 1068 -48.39 -27.08 -10.08
C PRO A 1068 -48.97 -27.32 -11.48
N GLU A 1069 -50.29 -27.24 -11.64
CA GLU A 1069 -51.00 -27.37 -12.91
C GLU A 1069 -51.10 -26.05 -13.69
N ASP A 1070 -50.86 -24.91 -13.05
CA ASP A 1070 -51.06 -23.59 -13.66
C ASP A 1070 -49.81 -23.10 -14.39
N PRO A 1071 -49.83 -22.91 -15.73
CA PRO A 1071 -48.71 -22.29 -16.40
C PRO A 1071 -48.61 -20.81 -16.05
N LEU A 1072 -47.42 -20.37 -15.61
CA LEU A 1072 -47.18 -18.98 -15.26
C LEU A 1072 -47.36 -18.05 -16.48
N THR A 1073 -46.87 -18.49 -17.64
CA THR A 1073 -47.09 -17.80 -18.92
C THR A 1073 -47.89 -18.68 -19.87
N ARG A 1074 -49.17 -18.37 -20.05
CA ARG A 1074 -50.05 -19.07 -20.99
C ARG A 1074 -49.52 -18.96 -22.42
N GLY A 1075 -49.54 -20.07 -23.16
CA GLY A 1075 -49.08 -20.16 -24.54
C GLY A 1075 -47.56 -20.17 -24.72
N TYR A 1076 -46.77 -20.15 -23.64
CA TYR A 1076 -45.34 -20.44 -23.70
C TYR A 1076 -45.07 -21.92 -23.44
N TYR A 1077 -44.24 -22.51 -24.29
CA TYR A 1077 -43.86 -23.90 -24.25
C TYR A 1077 -42.34 -24.02 -24.36
N THR A 1078 -41.74 -24.95 -23.61
CA THR A 1078 -40.36 -25.38 -23.88
C THR A 1078 -40.33 -26.19 -25.18
N ARG A 1079 -39.30 -26.01 -26.02
CA ARG A 1079 -39.32 -26.46 -27.43
C ARG A 1079 -38.20 -27.43 -27.76
N ASN A 1080 -38.57 -28.47 -28.53
CA ASN A 1080 -37.67 -29.45 -29.13
C ASN A 1080 -36.85 -30.27 -28.12
N ASP A 1081 -37.34 -30.38 -26.88
CA ASP A 1081 -36.65 -31.13 -25.83
C ASP A 1081 -36.69 -32.65 -26.08
N LYS A 1082 -35.69 -33.37 -25.56
CA LYS A 1082 -35.56 -34.82 -25.72
C LYS A 1082 -35.35 -35.49 -24.37
N ILE A 1083 -36.12 -36.53 -24.10
CA ILE A 1083 -36.01 -37.41 -22.93
C ILE A 1083 -35.88 -38.84 -23.46
N VAL A 1084 -34.66 -39.35 -23.57
CA VAL A 1084 -34.35 -40.57 -24.31
C VAL A 1084 -33.51 -41.57 -23.53
N ASN A 1085 -33.84 -42.86 -23.55
CA ASN A 1085 -33.04 -43.93 -22.94
C ASN A 1085 -32.76 -43.76 -21.42
N ASN A 1086 -33.61 -43.05 -20.67
CA ASN A 1086 -33.41 -42.89 -19.23
C ASN A 1086 -34.04 -44.07 -18.46
N THR A 1087 -33.45 -44.41 -17.32
CA THR A 1087 -34.02 -45.36 -16.35
C THR A 1087 -34.46 -44.61 -15.10
N VAL A 1088 -35.73 -44.72 -14.73
CA VAL A 1088 -36.31 -44.07 -13.54
C VAL A 1088 -36.99 -45.11 -12.67
N VAL A 1089 -36.63 -45.16 -11.39
CA VAL A 1089 -37.27 -46.04 -10.41
C VAL A 1089 -37.74 -45.21 -9.21
N ILE A 1090 -39.06 -45.08 -9.07
CA ILE A 1090 -39.66 -44.44 -7.88
C ILE A 1090 -39.99 -45.55 -6.88
N GLN A 1091 -39.24 -45.58 -5.79
CA GLN A 1091 -39.36 -46.61 -4.76
C GLN A 1091 -40.44 -46.28 -3.73
N ASN A 1092 -40.93 -47.33 -3.06
CA ASN A 1092 -41.80 -47.22 -1.90
C ASN A 1092 -41.11 -46.44 -0.76
N ILE A 1093 -41.88 -45.60 -0.08
CA ILE A 1093 -41.41 -44.82 1.08
C ILE A 1093 -42.35 -44.99 2.27
N ALA A 1094 -41.83 -44.80 3.47
CA ALA A 1094 -42.60 -44.98 4.71
C ALA A 1094 -43.71 -43.92 4.89
N THR A 1095 -43.52 -42.72 4.35
CA THR A 1095 -44.49 -41.62 4.43
C THR A 1095 -45.61 -41.82 3.41
N LEU A 1096 -46.88 -41.82 3.86
CA LEU A 1096 -48.03 -41.82 2.94
C LEU A 1096 -47.95 -40.60 2.00
N THR A 1097 -48.01 -40.82 0.69
CA THR A 1097 -47.89 -39.72 -0.28
C THR A 1097 -49.26 -39.25 -0.80
N THR A 1098 -49.62 -38.00 -0.52
CA THR A 1098 -50.77 -37.28 -1.09
C THR A 1098 -50.36 -36.26 -2.16
N GLY A 1099 -49.07 -35.89 -2.22
CA GLY A 1099 -48.51 -35.04 -3.27
C GLY A 1099 -48.29 -35.80 -4.59
N TYR A 1100 -48.13 -35.05 -5.68
CA TYR A 1100 -47.95 -35.64 -7.03
C TYR A 1100 -46.71 -36.51 -7.14
N VAL A 1101 -46.87 -37.71 -7.71
CA VAL A 1101 -45.80 -38.66 -8.00
C VAL A 1101 -45.80 -39.01 -9.48
N ALA A 1102 -44.70 -38.72 -10.16
CA ALA A 1102 -44.52 -39.08 -11.56
C ALA A 1102 -43.16 -39.77 -11.78
N GLY A 1103 -43.10 -40.70 -12.72
CA GLY A 1103 -41.81 -41.16 -13.22
C GLY A 1103 -41.14 -40.09 -14.08
N ILE A 1104 -41.81 -39.73 -15.18
CA ILE A 1104 -41.46 -38.61 -16.06
C ILE A 1104 -42.67 -37.67 -16.13
N SER A 1105 -42.45 -36.39 -15.86
CA SER A 1105 -43.45 -35.33 -15.94
C SER A 1105 -43.07 -34.33 -17.03
N ILE A 1106 -44.00 -34.04 -17.94
CA ILE A 1106 -43.86 -33.10 -19.05
C ILE A 1106 -45.03 -32.12 -18.99
N GLN A 1107 -44.75 -30.83 -18.78
CA GLN A 1107 -45.78 -29.81 -18.73
C GLN A 1107 -45.46 -28.61 -19.63
N SER A 1108 -46.39 -28.22 -20.49
CA SER A 1108 -46.21 -27.11 -21.43
C SER A 1108 -44.94 -27.26 -22.27
N ALA A 1109 -44.85 -28.34 -23.05
CA ALA A 1109 -43.75 -28.59 -23.97
C ALA A 1109 -44.26 -28.77 -25.42
N LYS A 1110 -43.40 -28.46 -26.40
CA LYS A 1110 -43.69 -28.55 -27.84
C LYS A 1110 -42.57 -29.31 -28.56
N ASN A 1111 -42.94 -30.18 -29.49
CA ASN A 1111 -42.05 -31.03 -30.28
C ASN A 1111 -41.13 -31.91 -29.43
N THR A 1112 -41.62 -32.35 -28.26
CA THR A 1112 -40.83 -33.16 -27.33
C THR A 1112 -40.68 -34.60 -27.85
N GLN A 1113 -39.48 -35.16 -27.74
CA GLN A 1113 -39.22 -36.57 -28.05
C GLN A 1113 -39.02 -37.35 -26.74
N LEU A 1114 -39.92 -38.30 -26.46
CA LEU A 1114 -39.85 -39.20 -25.32
C LEU A 1114 -39.64 -40.64 -25.84
N MET A 1115 -38.41 -41.16 -25.80
CA MET A 1115 -38.11 -42.42 -26.48
C MET A 1115 -37.32 -43.40 -25.61
N ASN A 1116 -37.64 -44.69 -25.68
CA ASN A 1116 -36.85 -45.78 -25.08
C ASN A 1116 -36.57 -45.65 -23.57
N ASN A 1117 -37.39 -44.91 -22.82
CA ASN A 1117 -37.20 -44.79 -21.38
C ASN A 1117 -37.76 -46.02 -20.67
N ALA A 1118 -37.13 -46.43 -19.57
CA ALA A 1118 -37.62 -47.45 -18.65
C ALA A 1118 -38.02 -46.78 -17.34
N VAL A 1119 -39.30 -46.84 -16.97
CA VAL A 1119 -39.83 -46.15 -15.80
C VAL A 1119 -40.64 -47.13 -14.97
N ALA A 1120 -40.31 -47.24 -13.69
CA ALA A 1120 -41.01 -48.09 -12.73
C ALA A 1120 -41.53 -47.25 -11.55
N LEU A 1121 -42.83 -47.34 -11.29
CA LEU A 1121 -43.44 -46.86 -10.05
C LEU A 1121 -43.69 -48.04 -9.12
N MET A 1122 -42.91 -48.11 -8.03
CA MET A 1122 -42.98 -49.20 -7.05
C MET A 1122 -43.59 -48.75 -5.72
N ASP A 1123 -44.00 -47.50 -5.61
CA ASP A 1123 -44.51 -46.96 -4.37
C ASP A 1123 -45.97 -47.34 -4.13
N MET A 1124 -46.19 -48.26 -3.20
CA MET A 1124 -47.52 -48.73 -2.85
C MET A 1124 -48.14 -47.92 -1.69
N ASN A 1125 -47.42 -46.95 -1.12
CA ASN A 1125 -47.86 -46.14 0.01
C ASN A 1125 -48.30 -44.74 -0.44
N VAL A 1126 -49.21 -44.70 -1.42
CA VAL A 1126 -49.78 -43.48 -2.00
C VAL A 1126 -51.27 -43.45 -1.70
N ASP A 1127 -51.80 -42.26 -1.38
CA ASP A 1127 -53.24 -42.09 -1.12
C ASP A 1127 -54.06 -42.56 -2.34
N PRO A 1128 -55.11 -43.39 -2.16
CA PRO A 1128 -55.95 -43.85 -3.26
C PRO A 1128 -56.62 -42.71 -4.07
N ASN A 1129 -56.74 -41.52 -3.49
CA ASN A 1129 -57.30 -40.32 -4.12
C ASN A 1129 -56.21 -39.36 -4.63
N ASN A 1130 -54.94 -39.79 -4.69
CA ASN A 1130 -53.86 -38.96 -5.20
C ASN A 1130 -54.14 -38.52 -6.64
N GLN A 1131 -54.05 -37.20 -6.88
CA GLN A 1131 -54.39 -36.62 -8.17
C GLN A 1131 -53.42 -37.04 -9.29
N VAL A 1132 -52.16 -37.33 -8.96
CA VAL A 1132 -51.13 -37.72 -9.93
C VAL A 1132 -50.27 -38.83 -9.35
N TYR A 1133 -50.48 -40.05 -9.84
CA TYR A 1133 -49.60 -41.20 -9.63
C TYR A 1133 -49.42 -41.94 -10.96
N ALA A 1134 -48.38 -41.58 -11.73
CA ALA A 1134 -48.23 -42.06 -13.12
C ALA A 1134 -46.77 -42.22 -13.56
N CYS A 1135 -46.46 -43.29 -14.31
CA CYS A 1135 -45.15 -43.44 -14.93
C CYS A 1135 -44.82 -42.27 -15.88
N LEU A 1136 -45.82 -41.79 -16.63
CA LEU A 1136 -45.74 -40.61 -17.48
C LEU A 1136 -46.90 -39.67 -17.16
N PHE A 1137 -46.60 -38.45 -16.75
CA PHE A 1137 -47.56 -37.36 -16.64
C PHE A 1137 -47.30 -36.34 -17.75
N TYR A 1138 -48.31 -36.08 -18.58
CA TYR A 1138 -48.25 -35.05 -19.62
C TYR A 1138 -49.38 -34.04 -19.42
N GLN A 1139 -49.04 -32.76 -19.38
CA GLN A 1139 -50.00 -31.66 -19.28
C GLN A 1139 -49.71 -30.59 -20.34
N GLY A 1140 -50.64 -30.37 -21.25
CA GLY A 1140 -50.53 -29.38 -22.33
C GLY A 1140 -51.66 -29.52 -23.32
N MET A 1141 -51.55 -28.84 -24.47
CA MET A 1141 -52.45 -29.10 -25.61
C MET A 1141 -52.26 -30.53 -26.14
N MET A 1142 -53.21 -31.00 -26.94
CA MET A 1142 -53.26 -32.38 -27.44
C MET A 1142 -51.88 -32.82 -27.98
N PRO A 1143 -51.36 -34.01 -27.58
CA PRO A 1143 -50.02 -34.46 -27.97
C PRO A 1143 -49.71 -34.34 -29.47
N SER A 1144 -50.68 -34.65 -30.34
CA SER A 1144 -50.54 -34.53 -31.80
C SER A 1144 -50.43 -33.09 -32.29
N GLU A 1145 -51.11 -32.15 -31.64
CA GLU A 1145 -51.03 -30.71 -31.96
C GLU A 1145 -49.72 -30.09 -31.44
N MET A 1146 -49.21 -30.63 -30.34
CA MET A 1146 -47.95 -30.19 -29.71
C MET A 1146 -46.72 -30.94 -30.23
N GLY A 1147 -46.87 -31.92 -31.12
CA GLY A 1147 -45.76 -32.66 -31.71
C GLY A 1147 -45.02 -33.56 -30.71
N LEU A 1148 -45.67 -34.04 -29.65
CA LEU A 1148 -45.08 -35.02 -28.74
C LEU A 1148 -44.91 -36.36 -29.48
N THR A 1149 -43.67 -36.84 -29.58
CA THR A 1149 -43.37 -38.19 -30.08
C THR A 1149 -43.00 -39.09 -28.91
N SER A 1150 -43.80 -40.12 -28.65
CA SER A 1150 -43.55 -41.14 -27.63
C SER A 1150 -43.37 -42.50 -28.30
N ASP A 1151 -42.17 -43.09 -28.21
CA ASP A 1151 -41.86 -44.38 -28.85
C ASP A 1151 -41.07 -45.31 -27.92
N ARG A 1152 -41.41 -46.62 -27.93
CA ARG A 1152 -40.68 -47.70 -27.24
C ARG A 1152 -40.35 -47.46 -25.75
N ASN A 1153 -41.18 -46.70 -25.03
CA ASN A 1153 -41.02 -46.53 -23.59
C ASN A 1153 -41.60 -47.76 -22.85
N ALA A 1154 -40.90 -48.22 -21.82
CA ALA A 1154 -41.33 -49.29 -20.92
C ALA A 1154 -41.81 -48.69 -19.59
N PHE A 1155 -43.02 -49.05 -19.19
CA PHE A 1155 -43.66 -48.59 -17.96
C PHE A 1155 -44.02 -49.80 -17.08
N TRP A 1156 -43.68 -49.72 -15.80
CA TRP A 1156 -44.00 -50.74 -14.79
C TRP A 1156 -44.75 -50.11 -13.61
#